data_AF-A0A2J6TJM6-F1
#
_entry.id   AF-A0A2J6TJM6-F1
#
_cell.length_a   1.000
_cell.length_b   1.000
_cell.length_c   1.000
_cell.angle_alpha   90.00
_cell.angle_beta   90.00
_cell.angle_gamma   90.00
#
_symmetry.space_group_name_H-M   'P 1'
#
loop_
_entity.id
_entity.type
_entity.pdbx_description
1 polymer ?
#
loop_
_entity_poly.entity_id
_entity_poly.type
_entity_poly.pdbx_seq_one_letter_code
_entity_poly.pdbx_strand_id
1 'polypeptide(L)'
;MAHPSRDVSLLSPTHYDDDASSIHSERSDQDTDSEDDEVLMGARTSADIRAHDRNVLLEEEERDRLLEESRGRGRRGSALANVAAPLKKLFAKSTTDLSIGSGSGSVELGTEGMGSGIREKRKRRRDRRRQRKERLVSEASIGEDGHLMYEMEEGGMKDGSSTGSSSETEGSDELDRRGLKGLHDDKAARRRRWRRWCFIHVLIAVGFSILVLLSWKLSLNRKRVAIKQQTMMSNGTALFAPTTILISLDGFRADFLNRGITPRLNAFIAEGVSPVYMLPSFPSVTFPNHHTISTGLYPESHGVVGNTFWDEELQEEFFYTHPNSMDPKWWGGEPIWVTAETQGIRSAIHMWPGSEAHIMGVEPAFIDSYNGKEPLPNKVTRILELLDKPGQENKLAEVGDMRPQLIAAYVPNVDTDGHKYGPNSTEIRATIAGVDALLDGVFKGLEERNLTQIVNVVVVSDHGMATTDTSRVIQLEDILDTNLIEHMDGWPLFGLRPKNPADLQSLYDTLAAEAAVNPGFEVYLRDKNMPERYHFSKNERIAPLWMIPKTGWAIVTKKDFDVADAKAKGTIYHPRGLHGYDHEHPLMRAIFVARGPAFPHPPNSRVEPFQNTEVYNILCDSLGLEPRPNNGTLRLPLQPIGFHTPETMPEEPSDPVPVSVPTPPSPPSSPLPPSPPSPPSPISAGVDGVISISPIEASSAADPNEVPPQMIGVNPTDDASVDRPVVSDESSMTEDEKDFWEWFKDKLDKAKGWLAGLTGGKKEGEKEGEK
;
A
#
# COMPACT_ATOMS: atom_id res chain seq x y z
N MET A 1 -72.51 10.52 -26.63
CA MET A 1 -72.57 9.06 -26.41
C MET A 1 -71.16 8.58 -26.09
N ALA A 2 -70.86 7.79 -25.06
CA ALA A 2 -71.61 7.46 -23.85
C ALA A 2 -70.61 6.97 -22.77
N HIS A 3 -70.85 7.29 -21.48
CA HIS A 3 -70.22 6.61 -20.34
C HIS A 3 -70.88 5.22 -20.11
N PRO A 4 -70.23 4.30 -19.36
CA PRO A 4 -70.48 4.18 -17.91
C PRO A 4 -69.18 3.87 -17.09
N SER A 5 -68.88 4.58 -15.98
CA SER A 5 -69.16 4.29 -14.54
C SER A 5 -68.11 3.39 -13.85
N ARG A 6 -67.35 3.85 -12.82
CA ARG A 6 -67.67 3.90 -11.36
C ARG A 6 -67.80 2.50 -10.71
N ASP A 7 -67.21 2.18 -9.54
CA ASP A 7 -67.32 2.87 -8.23
C ASP A 7 -66.20 2.57 -7.17
N VAL A 8 -66.02 3.52 -6.23
CA VAL A 8 -65.86 3.42 -4.73
C VAL A 8 -64.78 2.48 -4.12
N SER A 9 -63.71 2.93 -3.45
CA SER A 9 -63.55 3.68 -2.15
C SER A 9 -63.60 2.81 -0.88
N LEU A 10 -62.99 3.30 0.23
CA LEU A 10 -62.75 2.69 1.56
C LEU A 10 -61.47 1.80 1.65
N LEU A 11 -60.51 1.96 2.57
CA LEU A 11 -60.32 2.85 3.75
C LEU A 11 -58.82 3.13 3.99
N SER A 12 -58.49 4.32 4.49
CA SER A 12 -57.42 4.49 5.48
C SER A 12 -58.06 4.58 6.88
N PRO A 13 -57.29 4.36 7.96
CA PRO A 13 -57.25 5.43 8.96
C PRO A 13 -55.89 5.64 9.61
N THR A 14 -55.60 6.90 9.89
CA THR A 14 -54.57 7.36 10.82
C THR A 14 -55.13 7.52 12.23
N HIS A 15 -54.30 7.16 13.21
CA HIS A 15 -54.15 7.82 14.53
C HIS A 15 -55.14 7.62 15.68
N TYR A 16 -54.50 7.53 16.86
CA TYR A 16 -54.95 7.71 18.25
C TYR A 16 -55.99 6.77 18.84
N ASP A 17 -55.60 6.14 19.96
CA ASP A 17 -56.38 6.27 21.18
C ASP A 17 -55.45 6.64 22.34
N ASP A 18 -55.94 7.48 23.24
CA ASP A 18 -55.18 8.21 24.27
C ASP A 18 -56.04 8.21 25.55
N ASP A 19 -55.89 7.20 26.42
CA ASP A 19 -56.71 7.11 27.64
C ASP A 19 -56.05 6.29 28.77
N ALA A 20 -55.32 6.98 29.65
CA ALA A 20 -55.46 6.87 31.11
C ALA A 20 -54.49 7.83 31.83
N SER A 21 -55.02 8.57 32.81
CA SER A 21 -54.39 9.77 33.36
C SER A 21 -53.55 9.59 34.64
N SER A 22 -52.56 10.48 34.75
CA SER A 22 -51.82 10.98 35.92
C SER A 22 -52.31 10.69 37.35
N ILE A 23 -51.35 10.58 38.27
CA ILE A 23 -51.30 11.36 39.53
C ILE A 23 -49.82 11.50 40.01
N HIS A 24 -49.45 12.67 40.51
CA HIS A 24 -48.17 12.91 41.19
C HIS A 24 -48.23 12.49 42.66
N SER A 25 -47.18 11.85 43.19
CA SER A 25 -46.37 12.39 44.31
C SER A 25 -45.45 11.35 44.96
N GLU A 26 -44.22 11.78 45.27
CA GLU A 26 -43.33 11.34 46.36
C GLU A 26 -43.04 9.84 46.66
N ARG A 27 -41.72 9.61 46.77
CA ARG A 27 -41.00 8.73 47.72
C ARG A 27 -40.83 7.23 47.45
N SER A 28 -39.53 6.91 47.51
CA SER A 28 -38.83 5.71 47.97
C SER A 28 -38.87 4.44 47.12
N ASP A 29 -37.66 3.86 47.03
CA ASP A 29 -37.35 2.48 46.67
C ASP A 29 -37.61 2.15 45.17
N GLN A 30 -36.71 1.51 44.41
CA GLN A 30 -35.77 0.45 44.77
C GLN A 30 -34.49 0.46 43.89
N ASP A 31 -33.40 -0.07 44.47
CA ASP A 31 -32.43 -1.02 43.90
C ASP A 31 -31.95 -0.86 42.44
N THR A 32 -30.70 -0.43 42.26
CA THR A 32 -29.81 -0.93 41.19
C THR A 32 -28.42 -1.24 41.73
N ASP A 33 -27.90 -2.39 41.32
CA ASP A 33 -26.77 -3.15 41.86
C ASP A 33 -25.47 -2.40 42.20
N SER A 34 -24.85 -2.87 43.29
CA SER A 34 -23.50 -2.54 43.71
C SER A 34 -22.51 -3.65 43.30
N GLU A 35 -22.07 -3.67 42.04
CA GLU A 35 -20.99 -4.59 41.58
C GLU A 35 -19.75 -3.87 41.00
N ASP A 36 -19.80 -2.57 40.67
CA ASP A 36 -18.64 -1.85 40.10
C ASP A 36 -17.67 -1.25 41.15
N ASP A 37 -18.08 -1.16 42.43
CA ASP A 37 -17.27 -0.55 43.50
C ASP A 37 -16.18 -1.47 44.10
N GLU A 38 -16.16 -2.78 43.79
CA GLU A 38 -15.07 -3.68 44.24
C GLU A 38 -13.84 -3.66 43.32
N VAL A 39 -13.93 -3.15 42.09
CA VAL A 39 -12.83 -3.24 41.10
C VAL A 39 -11.72 -2.19 41.36
N LEU A 40 -11.99 -1.14 42.14
CA LEU A 40 -11.01 -0.07 42.45
C LEU A 40 -10.25 -0.24 43.78
N MET A 41 -10.49 -1.33 44.53
CA MET A 41 -9.76 -1.68 45.76
C MET A 41 -8.73 -2.82 45.56
N GLY A 42 -8.24 -3.00 44.32
CA GLY A 42 -7.37 -4.11 43.92
C GLY A 42 -5.92 -3.75 43.51
N ALA A 43 -5.45 -2.52 43.75
CA ALA A 43 -4.12 -2.06 43.34
C ALA A 43 -2.98 -2.70 44.15
N ARG A 44 -2.57 -3.92 43.75
CA ARG A 44 -1.43 -4.66 44.32
C ARG A 44 -0.16 -3.80 44.32
N THR A 45 0.55 -3.74 45.45
CA THR A 45 1.80 -2.97 45.49
C THR A 45 2.89 -3.65 44.66
N SER A 46 3.93 -2.90 44.29
CA SER A 46 5.09 -3.47 43.58
C SER A 46 5.85 -4.51 44.41
N ALA A 47 5.60 -4.63 45.71
CA ALA A 47 6.09 -5.73 46.55
C ALA A 47 5.22 -6.99 46.41
N ASP A 48 3.89 -6.84 46.36
CA ASP A 48 2.94 -7.95 46.21
C ASP A 48 3.07 -8.64 44.85
N ILE A 49 3.29 -7.86 43.78
CA ILE A 49 3.55 -8.40 42.43
C ILE A 49 4.83 -9.25 42.45
N ARG A 50 5.92 -8.75 43.06
CA ARG A 50 7.17 -9.52 43.21
C ARG A 50 7.03 -10.76 44.11
N ALA A 51 6.16 -10.73 45.10
CA ALA A 51 5.85 -11.91 45.93
C ALA A 51 5.05 -12.96 45.14
N HIS A 52 4.10 -12.52 44.31
CA HIS A 52 3.31 -13.38 43.44
C HIS A 52 4.18 -14.07 42.38
N ASP A 53 4.99 -13.30 41.62
CA ASP A 53 5.89 -13.84 40.59
C ASP A 53 6.91 -14.84 41.17
N ARG A 54 7.42 -14.57 42.39
CA ARG A 54 8.30 -15.49 43.10
C ARG A 54 7.61 -16.81 43.48
N ASN A 55 6.34 -16.75 43.90
CA ASN A 55 5.59 -17.96 44.24
C ASN A 55 5.24 -18.79 42.99
N VAL A 56 4.84 -18.14 41.89
CA VAL A 56 4.58 -18.81 40.60
C VAL A 56 5.83 -19.56 40.10
N LEU A 57 7.02 -18.93 40.19
CA LEU A 57 8.28 -19.59 39.82
C LEU A 57 8.64 -20.79 40.72
N LEU A 58 8.27 -20.75 42.00
CA LEU A 58 8.48 -21.88 42.92
C LEU A 58 7.51 -23.03 42.64
N GLU A 59 6.24 -22.72 42.31
CA GLU A 59 5.24 -23.72 41.90
C GLU A 59 5.60 -24.38 40.56
N GLU A 60 6.16 -23.62 39.59
CA GLU A 60 6.70 -24.19 38.34
C GLU A 60 7.91 -25.10 38.61
N GLU A 61 8.86 -24.72 39.46
CA GLU A 61 9.99 -25.58 39.84
C GLU A 61 9.53 -26.87 40.58
N GLU A 62 8.55 -26.77 41.48
CA GLU A 62 8.02 -27.95 42.18
C GLU A 62 7.27 -28.89 41.23
N ARG A 63 6.48 -28.34 40.30
CA ARG A 63 5.77 -29.11 39.27
C ARG A 63 6.73 -29.81 38.30
N ASP A 64 7.78 -29.13 37.83
CA ASP A 64 8.78 -29.76 36.96
C ASP A 64 9.57 -30.85 37.72
N ARG A 65 9.87 -30.64 39.01
CA ARG A 65 10.51 -31.65 39.87
C ARG A 65 9.63 -32.91 40.04
N LEU A 66 8.33 -32.74 40.23
CA LEU A 66 7.36 -33.86 40.28
C LEU A 66 7.24 -34.58 38.92
N LEU A 67 7.40 -33.87 37.80
CA LEU A 67 7.43 -34.46 36.45
C LEU A 67 8.73 -35.23 36.16
N GLU A 68 9.87 -34.85 36.76
CA GLU A 68 11.10 -35.64 36.71
C GLU A 68 11.04 -36.87 37.64
N GLU A 69 10.53 -36.75 38.88
CA GLU A 69 10.39 -37.88 39.81
C GLU A 69 9.37 -38.94 39.34
N SER A 70 8.25 -38.52 38.75
CA SER A 70 7.27 -39.46 38.17
C SER A 70 7.81 -40.23 36.96
N ARG A 71 8.70 -39.62 36.15
CA ARG A 71 9.38 -40.29 35.03
C ARG A 71 10.53 -41.20 35.49
N GLY A 72 11.12 -40.95 36.65
CA GLY A 72 12.15 -41.82 37.24
C GLY A 72 11.65 -43.17 37.77
N ARG A 73 10.34 -43.34 38.01
CA ARG A 73 9.76 -44.54 38.65
C ARG A 73 9.22 -45.63 37.70
N GLY A 74 9.24 -45.40 36.39
CA GLY A 74 8.68 -46.32 35.38
C GLY A 74 9.51 -47.55 35.03
N ARG A 75 9.92 -48.39 36.00
CA ARG A 75 10.64 -49.66 35.69
C ARG A 75 10.46 -50.81 36.70
N ARG A 76 9.23 -51.34 36.85
CA ARG A 76 8.97 -52.69 37.42
C ARG A 76 7.51 -53.15 37.24
N GLY A 77 7.30 -54.41 36.85
CA GLY A 77 6.15 -55.23 37.27
C GLY A 77 4.89 -55.25 36.36
N SER A 78 4.66 -56.39 35.72
CA SER A 78 3.39 -56.78 35.07
C SER A 78 2.33 -57.23 36.10
N ALA A 79 1.03 -57.00 35.84
CA ALA A 79 -0.01 -58.04 35.73
C ALA A 79 -1.46 -57.49 35.64
N LEU A 80 -2.27 -58.12 34.76
CA LEU A 80 -3.75 -58.27 34.78
C LEU A 80 -4.63 -56.99 34.99
N ALA A 81 -5.38 -56.47 34.01
CA ALA A 81 -6.47 -57.03 33.18
C ALA A 81 -7.89 -56.94 33.81
N ASN A 82 -8.75 -56.15 33.14
CA ASN A 82 -10.22 -56.19 33.08
C ASN A 82 -11.07 -55.86 34.33
N VAL A 83 -12.02 -54.92 34.20
CA VAL A 83 -13.46 -55.22 33.93
C VAL A 83 -14.28 -53.92 33.73
N ALA A 84 -15.27 -53.98 32.83
CA ALA A 84 -16.45 -53.10 32.68
C ALA A 84 -16.28 -51.59 32.31
N ALA A 85 -16.43 -51.32 31.02
CA ALA A 85 -17.23 -50.20 30.49
C ALA A 85 -18.75 -50.62 30.48
N PRO A 86 -19.75 -49.90 29.90
CA PRO A 86 -19.66 -48.72 29.03
C PRO A 86 -20.78 -47.62 29.12
N LEU A 87 -20.56 -46.57 28.30
CA LEU A 87 -21.50 -45.59 27.69
C LEU A 87 -21.67 -44.25 28.46
N LYS A 88 -21.57 -43.06 27.82
CA LYS A 88 -21.16 -42.69 26.44
C LYS A 88 -20.90 -41.16 26.36
N LYS A 89 -20.06 -40.74 25.40
CA LYS A 89 -20.03 -39.41 24.74
C LYS A 89 -19.81 -38.15 25.61
N LEU A 90 -18.69 -37.46 25.35
CA LEU A 90 -18.65 -36.16 24.67
C LEU A 90 -17.20 -35.87 24.24
N PHE A 91 -17.01 -35.20 23.09
CA PHE A 91 -15.72 -34.76 22.51
C PHE A 91 -14.60 -35.80 22.28
N ALA A 92 -14.59 -36.46 21.12
CA ALA A 92 -13.38 -36.85 20.38
C ALA A 92 -13.71 -37.52 19.02
N LYS A 93 -13.43 -36.82 17.91
CA LYS A 93 -13.15 -37.33 16.55
C LYS A 93 -12.59 -36.15 15.73
N SER A 94 -11.75 -36.32 14.71
CA SER A 94 -10.86 -37.44 14.34
C SER A 94 -10.08 -37.02 13.09
N THR A 95 -8.81 -36.66 13.25
CA THR A 95 -7.79 -36.99 12.23
C THR A 95 -7.23 -38.36 12.64
N THR A 96 -6.95 -39.34 11.81
CA THR A 96 -7.00 -39.61 10.36
C THR A 96 -6.43 -41.02 10.28
N ASP A 97 -6.96 -41.92 9.46
CA ASP A 97 -6.14 -43.05 9.01
C ASP A 97 -6.62 -43.60 7.66
N LEU A 98 -5.68 -43.80 6.75
CA LEU A 98 -5.85 -44.49 5.47
C LEU A 98 -4.69 -45.46 5.30
N SER A 99 -4.96 -46.56 4.58
CA SER A 99 -4.27 -47.84 4.75
C SER A 99 -2.82 -47.93 4.25
N ILE A 100 -2.10 -48.85 4.90
CA ILE A 100 -0.76 -49.36 4.58
C ILE A 100 -0.69 -50.11 3.22
N GLY A 101 0.47 -50.00 2.55
CA GLY A 101 1.01 -50.98 1.59
C GLY A 101 1.69 -50.30 0.39
N SER A 102 2.87 -50.70 -0.09
CA SER A 102 3.82 -51.77 0.30
C SER A 102 5.17 -51.51 -0.42
N GLY A 103 6.25 -52.25 -0.13
CA GLY A 103 7.42 -52.31 -1.04
C GLY A 103 8.81 -52.14 -0.42
N SER A 104 9.56 -53.25 -0.40
CA SER A 104 11.00 -53.43 -0.18
C SER A 104 11.98 -52.28 -0.48
N GLY A 105 13.00 -52.12 0.39
CA GLY A 105 14.23 -51.36 0.09
C GLY A 105 15.28 -51.46 1.21
N SER A 106 16.22 -52.38 1.10
CA SER A 106 17.29 -52.61 2.09
C SER A 106 18.58 -51.84 1.76
N VAL A 107 19.07 -50.98 2.67
CA VAL A 107 20.49 -50.59 2.78
C VAL A 107 20.82 -50.34 4.28
N GLU A 108 22.05 -50.67 4.67
CA GLU A 108 22.52 -50.70 6.07
C GLU A 108 22.74 -49.31 6.71
N LEU A 109 22.67 -49.29 8.04
CA LEU A 109 23.02 -48.15 8.89
C LEU A 109 24.54 -47.97 9.00
N GLY A 110 25.05 -46.82 8.53
CA GLY A 110 26.27 -46.23 9.08
C GLY A 110 25.91 -45.38 10.32
N THR A 111 26.17 -45.88 11.53
CA THR A 111 25.87 -45.15 12.77
C THR A 111 27.09 -44.46 13.37
N GLU A 112 27.26 -43.17 13.07
CA GLU A 112 27.93 -42.21 13.97
C GLU A 112 27.54 -40.76 13.57
N GLY A 113 27.13 -39.93 14.54
CA GLY A 113 26.92 -38.48 14.31
C GLY A 113 25.66 -37.83 14.89
N MET A 114 24.56 -38.56 15.15
CA MET A 114 23.26 -37.94 15.48
C MET A 114 23.05 -37.60 16.99
N GLY A 115 24.00 -37.95 17.86
CA GLY A 115 23.86 -37.83 19.32
C GLY A 115 24.33 -36.50 19.95
N SER A 116 25.30 -35.81 19.35
CA SER A 116 25.91 -34.59 19.94
C SER A 116 25.00 -33.36 19.78
N GLY A 117 24.47 -33.15 18.57
CA GLY A 117 23.76 -31.92 18.21
C GLY A 117 22.50 -31.62 19.04
N ILE A 118 21.76 -32.65 19.51
CA ILE A 118 20.58 -32.44 20.37
C ILE A 118 21.00 -32.05 21.80
N ARG A 119 22.07 -32.65 22.32
CA ARG A 119 22.64 -32.32 23.64
C ARG A 119 23.22 -30.90 23.64
N GLU A 120 23.87 -30.51 22.55
CA GLU A 120 24.44 -29.18 22.38
C GLU A 120 23.37 -28.09 22.16
N LYS A 121 22.32 -28.35 21.37
CA LYS A 121 21.15 -27.46 21.27
C LYS A 121 20.45 -27.25 22.63
N ARG A 122 20.36 -28.29 23.47
CA ARG A 122 19.85 -28.17 24.86
C ARG A 122 20.78 -27.35 25.76
N LYS A 123 22.11 -27.56 25.68
CA LYS A 123 23.10 -26.76 26.43
C LYS A 123 23.02 -25.28 26.05
N ARG A 124 23.03 -24.94 24.75
CA ARG A 124 22.88 -23.55 24.26
C ARG A 124 21.58 -22.87 24.71
N ARG A 125 20.45 -23.61 24.81
CA ARG A 125 19.20 -23.05 25.38
C ARG A 125 19.31 -22.78 26.88
N ARG A 126 20.01 -23.63 27.66
CA ARG A 126 20.23 -23.40 29.10
C ARG A 126 21.16 -22.22 29.35
N ASP A 127 22.23 -22.10 28.57
CA ASP A 127 23.20 -21.00 28.70
C ASP A 127 22.57 -19.65 28.29
N ARG A 128 21.77 -19.58 27.22
CA ARG A 128 20.99 -18.37 26.88
C ARG A 128 20.02 -17.94 28.00
N ARG A 129 19.35 -18.88 28.67
CA ARG A 129 18.47 -18.57 29.82
C ARG A 129 19.28 -18.04 31.01
N ARG A 130 20.47 -18.59 31.27
CA ARG A 130 21.34 -18.11 32.35
C ARG A 130 21.87 -16.70 32.07
N GLN A 131 22.35 -16.44 30.85
CA GLN A 131 22.80 -15.10 30.43
C GLN A 131 21.67 -14.06 30.48
N ARG A 132 20.43 -14.42 30.12
CA ARG A 132 19.28 -13.49 30.27
C ARG A 132 18.98 -13.19 31.73
N LYS A 133 19.12 -14.16 32.64
CA LYS A 133 18.98 -13.97 34.09
C LYS A 133 20.10 -13.08 34.66
N GLU A 134 21.35 -13.37 34.31
CA GLU A 134 22.52 -12.59 34.73
C GLU A 134 22.40 -11.13 34.23
N ARG A 135 21.95 -10.93 32.98
CA ARG A 135 21.71 -9.59 32.40
C ARG A 135 20.60 -8.81 33.12
N LEU A 136 19.45 -9.44 33.39
CA LEU A 136 18.36 -8.80 34.13
C LEU A 136 18.74 -8.46 35.58
N VAL A 137 19.61 -9.27 36.21
CA VAL A 137 20.14 -8.97 37.55
C VAL A 137 21.18 -7.83 37.49
N SER A 138 21.98 -7.72 36.42
CA SER A 138 22.89 -6.58 36.24
C SER A 138 22.15 -5.27 35.90
N GLU A 139 21.11 -5.32 35.06
CA GLU A 139 20.25 -4.18 34.73
C GLU A 139 19.41 -3.73 35.95
N ALA A 140 19.12 -4.64 36.89
CA ALA A 140 18.57 -4.30 38.20
C ALA A 140 19.60 -3.75 39.22
N SER A 141 20.88 -3.62 38.84
CA SER A 141 21.97 -3.18 39.74
C SER A 141 22.69 -1.89 39.32
N ILE A 142 22.53 -1.43 38.07
CA ILE A 142 23.15 -0.20 37.54
C ILE A 142 22.20 0.50 36.57
N GLY A 143 21.89 1.77 36.84
CA GLY A 143 20.89 2.61 36.16
C GLY A 143 20.09 3.40 37.20
N GLU A 144 20.66 4.45 37.81
CA GLU A 144 20.59 5.86 37.35
C GLU A 144 19.15 6.44 37.50
N ASP A 145 18.89 7.51 38.24
CA ASP A 145 19.78 8.58 38.71
C ASP A 145 19.80 8.82 40.22
N GLY A 146 20.96 9.26 40.72
CA GLY A 146 21.08 9.88 42.03
C GLY A 146 20.97 11.40 41.94
N HIS A 147 19.99 12.00 42.62
CA HIS A 147 20.05 13.42 42.96
C HIS A 147 19.36 13.68 44.31
N LEU A 148 20.12 14.16 45.30
CA LEU A 148 19.71 14.58 46.65
C LEU A 148 19.22 13.42 47.57
N MET A 149 19.70 13.25 48.81
CA MET A 149 20.49 14.15 49.67
C MET A 149 21.69 13.47 50.34
N TYR A 150 22.73 14.27 50.53
CA TYR A 150 23.80 14.05 51.49
C TYR A 150 23.62 15.06 52.63
N GLU A 151 23.31 14.57 53.83
CA GLU A 151 23.55 15.16 55.16
C GLU A 151 22.80 14.24 56.15
N MET A 152 23.50 13.23 56.65
CA MET A 152 24.25 13.26 57.92
C MET A 152 23.36 12.79 59.08
N GLU A 153 23.53 11.51 59.44
CA GLU A 153 23.39 11.10 60.84
C GLU A 153 24.68 10.37 61.22
N GLU A 154 25.46 11.00 62.11
CA GLU A 154 26.60 10.38 62.76
C GLU A 154 26.12 9.25 63.69
N GLY A 155 26.79 8.11 63.71
CA GLY A 155 26.32 6.99 64.53
C GLY A 155 27.16 5.72 64.49
N GLY A 156 28.49 5.84 64.35
CA GLY A 156 29.38 4.69 64.35
C GLY A 156 29.51 4.03 65.74
N MET A 157 29.22 2.72 65.79
CA MET A 157 29.84 1.68 66.63
C MET A 157 30.48 2.07 67.98
N LYS A 158 30.10 1.34 69.06
CA LYS A 158 31.06 0.39 69.68
C LYS A 158 30.46 -0.64 70.65
N ASP A 159 31.08 -1.81 70.62
CA ASP A 159 31.43 -2.76 71.70
C ASP A 159 30.55 -2.88 72.96
N GLY A 160 30.22 -4.12 73.34
CA GLY A 160 29.88 -4.45 74.73
C GLY A 160 29.12 -5.76 74.91
N SER A 161 29.64 -6.67 75.72
CA SER A 161 29.02 -7.97 75.98
C SER A 161 28.24 -8.01 77.30
N SER A 162 27.36 -9.03 77.37
CA SER A 162 27.00 -9.79 78.57
C SER A 162 25.81 -9.35 79.45
N THR A 163 25.02 -10.38 79.78
CA THR A 163 24.27 -10.58 81.03
C THR A 163 23.34 -9.48 81.56
N GLY A 164 22.04 -9.61 81.21
CA GLY A 164 21.02 -10.08 82.18
C GLY A 164 20.44 -9.12 83.24
N SER A 165 19.29 -9.56 83.76
CA SER A 165 18.49 -9.01 84.87
C SER A 165 17.34 -8.06 84.52
N SER A 166 16.24 -8.26 85.25
CA SER A 166 14.89 -7.69 85.07
C SER A 166 14.66 -6.38 85.85
N SER A 167 13.39 -5.94 85.85
CA SER A 167 12.72 -4.94 86.72
C SER A 167 13.15 -3.48 86.50
N GLU A 168 12.29 -2.54 86.12
CA GLU A 168 10.95 -2.08 86.59
C GLU A 168 11.06 -0.76 87.39
N THR A 169 9.91 -0.09 87.53
CA THR A 169 9.57 1.04 88.42
C THR A 169 10.14 2.44 88.13
N GLU A 170 9.18 3.36 87.94
CA GLU A 170 9.03 4.69 88.60
C GLU A 170 10.17 5.73 88.53
N GLY A 171 9.93 7.03 88.40
CA GLY A 171 8.67 7.79 88.33
C GLY A 171 8.90 9.28 88.62
N SER A 172 7.87 10.11 88.41
CA SER A 172 7.74 11.52 88.84
C SER A 172 8.68 12.58 88.23
N ASP A 173 8.07 13.42 87.40
CA ASP A 173 8.10 14.89 87.44
C ASP A 173 9.42 15.65 87.71
N GLU A 174 9.86 16.39 86.68
CA GLU A 174 10.17 17.81 86.91
C GLU A 174 9.65 18.68 85.75
N LEU A 175 8.58 19.42 86.04
CA LEU A 175 7.87 20.31 85.11
C LEU A 175 8.62 21.63 84.88
N ASP A 176 8.29 22.27 83.75
CA ASP A 176 8.35 23.71 83.52
C ASP A 176 9.65 24.48 83.80
N ARG A 177 10.41 24.71 82.71
CA ARG A 177 10.81 26.10 82.34
C ARG A 177 11.30 26.38 80.90
N ARG A 178 11.18 25.43 79.95
CA ARG A 178 11.65 25.63 78.55
C ARG A 178 10.58 25.54 77.44
N GLY A 179 9.30 25.33 77.77
CA GLY A 179 8.23 25.08 76.78
C GLY A 179 7.71 26.27 75.96
N LEU A 180 8.01 27.53 76.36
CA LEU A 180 7.22 28.70 75.93
C LEU A 180 7.83 29.59 74.82
N LYS A 181 8.84 29.12 74.08
CA LYS A 181 9.33 29.80 72.85
C LYS A 181 9.40 28.95 71.57
N GLY A 182 9.34 27.61 71.65
CA GLY A 182 9.38 26.75 70.45
C GLY A 182 8.03 26.60 69.72
N LEU A 183 6.91 26.69 70.44
CA LEU A 183 5.58 26.29 69.93
C LEU A 183 4.92 27.25 68.91
N HIS A 184 5.49 28.44 68.67
CA HIS A 184 4.93 29.41 67.74
C HIS A 184 5.47 29.26 66.31
N ASP A 185 6.74 28.88 66.14
CA ASP A 185 7.37 28.79 64.82
C ASP A 185 7.02 27.47 64.08
N ASP A 186 6.86 26.35 64.79
CA ASP A 186 6.50 25.06 64.18
C ASP A 186 5.10 25.08 63.53
N LYS A 187 4.13 25.76 64.14
CA LYS A 187 2.79 25.95 63.53
C LYS A 187 2.86 26.78 62.25
N ALA A 188 3.75 27.76 62.17
CA ALA A 188 3.96 28.57 60.97
C ALA A 188 4.71 27.81 59.85
N ALA A 189 5.62 26.89 60.20
CA ALA A 189 6.31 26.03 59.25
C ALA A 189 5.39 24.94 58.65
N ARG A 190 4.52 24.33 59.47
CA ARG A 190 3.59 23.27 59.02
C ARG A 190 2.52 23.79 58.05
N ARG A 191 1.95 24.98 58.31
CA ARG A 191 0.98 25.65 57.40
C ARG A 191 1.58 26.01 56.03
N ARG A 192 2.85 26.44 55.97
CA ARG A 192 3.53 26.78 54.71
C ARG A 192 3.81 25.54 53.85
N ARG A 193 4.21 24.42 54.46
CA ARG A 193 4.38 23.13 53.76
C ARG A 193 3.07 22.59 53.20
N TRP A 194 2.00 22.60 53.98
CA TRP A 194 0.67 22.16 53.50
C TRP A 194 0.17 23.00 52.32
N ARG A 195 0.28 24.34 52.39
CA ARG A 195 -0.08 25.23 51.27
C ARG A 195 0.72 24.97 49.99
N ARG A 196 2.01 24.63 50.09
CA ARG A 196 2.82 24.24 48.92
C ARG A 196 2.33 22.94 48.29
N TRP A 197 2.03 21.91 49.08
CA TRP A 197 1.47 20.65 48.57
C TRP A 197 0.09 20.83 47.94
N CYS A 198 -0.82 21.58 48.57
CA CYS A 198 -2.10 21.93 47.95
C CYS A 198 -1.93 22.67 46.63
N PHE A 199 -0.98 23.61 46.53
CA PHE A 199 -0.69 24.33 45.29
C PHE A 199 -0.16 23.39 44.18
N ILE A 200 0.72 22.43 44.52
CA ILE A 200 1.21 21.42 43.58
C ILE A 200 0.06 20.52 43.09
N HIS A 201 -0.80 20.02 43.99
CA HIS A 201 -1.95 19.20 43.59
C HIS A 201 -2.97 19.99 42.75
N VAL A 202 -3.18 21.28 43.03
CA VAL A 202 -4.00 22.16 42.18
C VAL A 202 -3.38 22.35 40.80
N LEU A 203 -2.06 22.55 40.69
CA LEU A 203 -1.38 22.63 39.40
C LEU A 203 -1.49 21.32 38.60
N ILE A 204 -1.34 20.16 39.25
CA ILE A 204 -1.53 18.85 38.62
C ILE A 204 -2.98 18.67 38.14
N ALA A 205 -3.96 19.02 38.97
CA ALA A 205 -5.37 18.95 38.60
C ALA A 205 -5.71 19.88 37.43
N VAL A 206 -5.20 21.13 37.43
CA VAL A 206 -5.36 22.07 36.31
C VAL A 206 -4.68 21.56 35.04
N GLY A 207 -3.47 21.02 35.13
CA GLY A 207 -2.78 20.41 34.00
C GLY A 207 -3.55 19.21 33.42
N PHE A 208 -4.10 18.35 34.28
CA PHE A 208 -4.94 17.23 33.86
C PHE A 208 -6.26 17.70 33.24
N SER A 209 -6.93 18.72 33.79
CA SER A 209 -8.11 19.33 33.19
C SER A 209 -7.81 19.96 31.82
N ILE A 210 -6.64 20.60 31.64
CA ILE A 210 -6.21 21.11 30.34
C ILE A 210 -5.98 19.96 29.36
N LEU A 211 -5.33 18.86 29.76
CA LEU A 211 -5.16 17.68 28.90
C LEU A 211 -6.49 17.03 28.52
N VAL A 212 -7.44 16.91 29.45
CA VAL A 212 -8.79 16.41 29.18
C VAL A 212 -9.56 17.35 28.25
N LEU A 213 -9.49 18.66 28.44
CA LEU A 213 -10.10 19.63 27.52
C LEU A 213 -9.45 19.63 26.14
N LEU A 214 -8.13 19.41 26.06
CA LEU A 214 -7.40 19.30 24.80
C LEU A 214 -7.78 18.01 24.07
N SER A 215 -7.82 16.86 24.76
CA SER A 215 -8.24 15.59 24.17
C SER A 215 -9.72 15.60 23.77
N TRP A 216 -10.59 16.26 24.55
CA TRP A 216 -11.99 16.49 24.20
C TRP A 216 -12.14 17.42 22.98
N LYS A 217 -11.40 18.54 22.92
CA LYS A 217 -11.39 19.42 21.75
C LYS A 217 -10.86 18.70 20.50
N LEU A 218 -9.82 17.89 20.62
CA LEU A 218 -9.30 17.05 19.54
C LEU A 218 -10.29 15.95 19.12
N SER A 219 -11.03 15.37 20.07
CA SER A 219 -12.10 14.41 19.81
C SER A 219 -13.31 15.04 19.10
N LEU A 220 -13.64 16.31 19.42
CA LEU A 220 -14.65 17.09 18.71
C LEU A 220 -14.16 17.57 17.33
N ASN A 221 -12.86 17.86 17.18
CA ASN A 221 -12.22 18.21 15.91
C ASN A 221 -11.96 17.00 15.00
N ARG A 222 -12.15 15.76 15.48
CA ARG A 222 -12.61 14.69 14.58
C ARG A 222 -14.01 15.03 14.14
N LYS A 223 -14.10 15.94 13.15
CA LYS A 223 -15.27 16.03 12.27
C LYS A 223 -15.60 14.59 11.90
N ARG A 224 -16.75 14.08 12.35
CA ARG A 224 -17.36 12.93 11.68
C ARG A 224 -17.41 13.36 10.22
N VAL A 225 -16.63 12.72 9.35
CA VAL A 225 -16.73 12.93 7.91
C VAL A 225 -18.21 12.76 7.64
N ALA A 226 -18.87 13.83 7.20
CA ALA A 226 -20.30 13.80 6.97
C ALA A 226 -20.47 12.91 5.75
N ILE A 227 -20.68 11.61 5.99
CA ILE A 227 -20.86 10.61 4.93
C ILE A 227 -21.96 11.14 4.05
N LYS A 228 -21.55 11.61 2.87
CA LYS A 228 -22.42 12.22 1.88
C LYS A 228 -23.48 11.17 1.59
N GLN A 229 -24.74 11.47 1.90
CA GLN A 229 -25.78 10.44 2.01
C GLN A 229 -25.85 9.62 0.71
N GLN A 230 -25.30 8.41 0.75
CA GLN A 230 -25.07 7.62 -0.46
C GLN A 230 -26.40 7.09 -0.99
N THR A 231 -26.61 7.18 -2.30
CA THR A 231 -27.80 6.60 -2.94
C THR A 231 -27.66 5.09 -2.93
N MET A 232 -28.38 4.44 -2.02
CA MET A 232 -28.43 2.98 -1.93
C MET A 232 -29.31 2.40 -3.05
N MET A 233 -28.80 1.42 -3.77
CA MET A 233 -29.54 0.62 -4.75
C MET A 233 -29.90 -0.75 -4.15
N SER A 234 -30.97 -1.38 -4.62
CA SER A 234 -31.37 -2.72 -4.19
C SER A 234 -31.25 -3.71 -5.34
N ASN A 235 -30.62 -4.86 -5.09
CA ASN A 235 -30.60 -5.99 -6.02
C ASN A 235 -31.79 -6.95 -5.81
N GLY A 236 -32.70 -6.61 -4.89
CA GLY A 236 -33.84 -7.42 -4.47
C GLY A 236 -33.63 -8.19 -3.16
N THR A 237 -32.40 -8.41 -2.72
CA THR A 237 -32.08 -9.14 -1.46
C THR A 237 -31.28 -8.32 -0.45
N ALA A 238 -30.45 -7.38 -0.91
CA ALA A 238 -29.59 -6.53 -0.11
C ALA A 238 -29.53 -5.10 -0.67
N LEU A 239 -29.05 -4.16 0.14
CA LEU A 239 -28.79 -2.78 -0.28
C LEU A 239 -27.31 -2.60 -0.59
N PHE A 240 -27.01 -1.87 -1.67
CA PHE A 240 -25.66 -1.57 -2.14
C PHE A 240 -25.47 -0.07 -2.20
N ALA A 241 -24.43 0.44 -1.54
CA ALA A 241 -23.88 1.76 -1.81
C ALA A 241 -23.17 1.74 -3.19
N PRO A 242 -22.71 2.88 -3.72
CA PRO A 242 -21.82 2.90 -4.89
C PRO A 242 -20.65 1.94 -4.69
N THR A 243 -20.60 0.87 -5.49
CA THR A 243 -19.60 -0.19 -5.38
C THR A 243 -18.83 -0.29 -6.69
N THR A 244 -17.50 -0.29 -6.62
CA THR A 244 -16.60 -0.38 -7.77
C THR A 244 -15.63 -1.53 -7.58
N ILE A 245 -15.63 -2.45 -8.55
CA ILE A 245 -14.64 -3.53 -8.68
C ILE A 245 -13.58 -3.08 -9.68
N LEU A 246 -12.33 -3.02 -9.24
CA LEU A 246 -11.15 -2.76 -10.06
C LEU A 246 -10.38 -4.08 -10.26
N ILE A 247 -10.19 -4.50 -11.51
CA ILE A 247 -9.44 -5.71 -11.85
C ILE A 247 -8.23 -5.30 -12.70
N SER A 248 -7.02 -5.56 -12.23
CA SER A 248 -5.79 -5.38 -13.01
C SER A 248 -5.33 -6.71 -13.60
N LEU A 249 -5.10 -6.71 -14.92
CA LEU A 249 -4.56 -7.82 -15.69
C LEU A 249 -3.12 -7.51 -16.07
N ASP A 250 -2.16 -8.02 -15.30
CA ASP A 250 -0.74 -7.66 -15.46
C ASP A 250 -0.20 -8.04 -16.85
N GLY A 251 0.51 -7.10 -17.48
CA GLY A 251 1.12 -7.30 -18.80
C GLY A 251 0.13 -7.50 -19.94
N PHE A 252 -1.17 -7.24 -19.72
CA PHE A 252 -2.19 -7.41 -20.74
C PHE A 252 -2.11 -6.28 -21.78
N ARG A 253 -1.46 -6.59 -22.90
CA ARG A 253 -1.22 -5.68 -24.03
C ARG A 253 -2.49 -5.42 -24.84
N ALA A 254 -2.70 -4.18 -25.29
CA ALA A 254 -3.96 -3.75 -25.92
C ALA A 254 -4.37 -4.53 -27.19
N ASP A 255 -3.42 -4.99 -28.02
CA ASP A 255 -3.71 -5.79 -29.23
C ASP A 255 -4.19 -7.22 -28.93
N PHE A 256 -4.05 -7.72 -27.69
CA PHE A 256 -4.48 -9.08 -27.35
C PHE A 256 -6.00 -9.27 -27.55
N LEU A 257 -6.77 -8.18 -27.49
CA LEU A 257 -8.21 -8.11 -27.79
C LEU A 257 -8.56 -8.62 -29.21
N ASN A 258 -7.66 -8.42 -30.17
CA ASN A 258 -7.88 -8.75 -31.59
C ASN A 258 -7.71 -10.24 -31.90
N ARG A 259 -7.07 -11.00 -30.99
CA ARG A 259 -6.59 -12.37 -31.24
C ARG A 259 -7.69 -13.45 -31.26
N GLY A 260 -8.95 -13.04 -31.12
CA GLY A 260 -10.13 -13.93 -31.12
C GLY A 260 -10.21 -14.89 -29.93
N ILE A 261 -9.51 -14.60 -28.82
CA ILE A 261 -9.41 -15.44 -27.62
C ILE A 261 -9.92 -14.78 -26.34
N THR A 262 -10.46 -13.57 -26.43
CA THR A 262 -11.05 -12.82 -25.31
C THR A 262 -12.51 -12.43 -25.55
N PRO A 263 -13.42 -13.42 -25.76
CA PRO A 263 -14.81 -13.14 -26.06
C PRO A 263 -15.53 -12.34 -24.98
N ARG A 264 -15.18 -12.48 -23.69
CA ARG A 264 -15.87 -11.77 -22.60
C ARG A 264 -15.34 -10.37 -22.35
N LEU A 265 -14.04 -10.14 -22.49
CA LEU A 265 -13.48 -8.80 -22.49
C LEU A 265 -13.94 -7.99 -23.73
N ASN A 266 -14.05 -8.64 -24.90
CA ASN A 266 -14.59 -8.00 -26.10
C ASN A 266 -16.10 -7.70 -25.97
N ALA A 267 -16.87 -8.58 -25.33
CA ALA A 267 -18.27 -8.28 -24.97
C ALA A 267 -18.35 -7.13 -23.97
N PHE A 268 -17.44 -7.07 -22.98
CA PHE A 268 -17.40 -6.00 -21.99
C PHE A 268 -17.10 -4.63 -22.62
N ILE A 269 -16.22 -4.55 -23.63
CA ILE A 269 -15.99 -3.36 -24.46
C ILE A 269 -17.28 -2.97 -25.21
N ALA A 270 -17.92 -3.92 -25.89
CA ALA A 270 -19.16 -3.68 -26.62
C ALA A 270 -20.34 -3.26 -25.71
N GLU A 271 -20.31 -3.64 -24.44
CA GLU A 271 -21.30 -3.28 -23.41
C GLU A 271 -20.90 -2.03 -22.58
N GLY A 272 -19.69 -1.51 -22.75
CA GLY A 272 -19.03 -0.55 -21.84
C GLY A 272 -18.56 0.75 -22.52
N VAL A 273 -17.64 1.43 -21.82
CA VAL A 273 -16.88 2.58 -22.31
C VAL A 273 -15.38 2.35 -22.12
N SER A 274 -14.59 2.63 -23.17
CA SER A 274 -13.15 2.39 -23.19
C SER A 274 -12.41 3.34 -24.15
N PRO A 275 -11.16 3.73 -23.88
CA PRO A 275 -10.28 4.20 -24.94
C PRO A 275 -9.89 3.02 -25.83
N VAL A 276 -9.25 3.30 -26.97
CA VAL A 276 -8.64 2.25 -27.78
C VAL A 276 -7.45 1.60 -27.06
N TYR A 277 -6.72 2.38 -26.26
CA TYR A 277 -5.68 1.91 -25.33
C TYR A 277 -5.49 2.92 -24.20
N MET A 278 -4.93 2.48 -23.09
CA MET A 278 -4.41 3.33 -22.02
C MET A 278 -2.88 3.40 -22.13
N LEU A 279 -2.30 4.56 -21.87
CA LEU A 279 -0.85 4.74 -21.77
C LEU A 279 -0.40 4.43 -20.33
N PRO A 280 0.59 3.57 -20.11
CA PRO A 280 1.23 3.46 -18.80
C PRO A 280 2.03 4.72 -18.48
N SER A 281 2.54 4.84 -17.26
CA SER A 281 3.57 5.79 -16.89
C SER A 281 4.97 5.20 -17.16
N PHE A 282 5.96 6.06 -17.31
CA PHE A 282 7.35 5.64 -17.50
C PHE A 282 8.09 5.50 -16.13
N PRO A 283 8.87 4.43 -15.91
CA PRO A 283 9.02 3.24 -16.74
C PRO A 283 7.79 2.33 -16.70
N SER A 284 7.49 1.65 -17.81
CA SER A 284 6.32 0.76 -17.97
C SER A 284 6.49 -0.61 -17.24
N VAL A 285 6.81 -0.57 -15.95
CA VAL A 285 6.98 -1.74 -15.06
C VAL A 285 5.95 -1.76 -13.92
N THR A 286 5.73 -2.97 -13.38
CA THR A 286 4.60 -3.34 -12.53
C THR A 286 4.38 -2.46 -11.30
N PHE A 287 5.38 -2.35 -10.41
CA PHE A 287 5.18 -1.67 -9.11
C PHE A 287 4.91 -0.16 -9.27
N PRO A 288 5.71 0.59 -10.06
CA PRO A 288 5.39 1.98 -10.40
C PRO A 288 3.98 2.13 -10.98
N ASN A 289 3.59 1.35 -11.98
CA ASN A 289 2.32 1.55 -12.68
C ASN A 289 1.09 1.15 -11.85
N HIS A 290 1.16 0.07 -11.07
CA HIS A 290 0.09 -0.28 -10.14
C HIS A 290 -0.07 0.74 -9.01
N HIS A 291 1.02 1.40 -8.59
CA HIS A 291 0.94 2.49 -7.60
C HIS A 291 0.50 3.81 -8.22
N THR A 292 0.88 4.10 -9.47
CA THR A 292 0.30 5.21 -10.26
C THR A 292 -1.21 5.06 -10.41
N ILE A 293 -1.71 3.89 -10.81
CA ILE A 293 -3.15 3.61 -10.93
C ILE A 293 -3.87 3.82 -9.58
N SER A 294 -3.22 3.47 -8.46
CA SER A 294 -3.81 3.60 -7.13
C SER A 294 -3.75 5.01 -6.55
N THR A 295 -2.85 5.89 -7.00
CA THR A 295 -2.60 7.24 -6.41
C THR A 295 -2.88 8.42 -7.36
N GLY A 296 -2.93 8.15 -8.67
CA GLY A 296 -2.97 9.16 -9.72
C GLY A 296 -1.69 9.96 -9.90
N LEU A 297 -0.58 9.54 -9.26
CA LEU A 297 0.70 10.24 -9.26
C LEU A 297 1.68 9.58 -10.24
N TYR A 298 2.59 10.37 -10.82
CA TYR A 298 3.73 9.82 -11.56
C TYR A 298 4.74 9.13 -10.62
N PRO A 299 5.58 8.22 -11.13
CA PRO A 299 6.64 7.56 -10.36
C PRO A 299 7.60 8.51 -9.64
N GLU A 300 7.94 9.66 -10.23
CA GLU A 300 8.76 10.69 -9.55
C GLU A 300 8.05 11.30 -8.32
N SER A 301 6.71 11.35 -8.32
CA SER A 301 5.91 11.97 -7.25
C SER A 301 5.57 10.99 -6.12
N HIS A 302 5.24 9.73 -6.42
CA HIS A 302 4.96 8.72 -5.38
C HIS A 302 6.20 7.94 -4.91
N GLY A 303 7.37 8.16 -5.53
CA GLY A 303 8.66 7.66 -5.07
C GLY A 303 8.91 6.16 -5.26
N VAL A 304 8.03 5.45 -5.99
CA VAL A 304 8.23 4.05 -6.40
C VAL A 304 8.64 4.10 -7.86
N VAL A 305 9.94 4.26 -8.11
CA VAL A 305 10.49 4.64 -9.42
C VAL A 305 10.91 3.45 -10.29
N GLY A 306 10.92 2.24 -9.71
CA GLY A 306 11.22 0.98 -10.39
C GLY A 306 10.93 -0.21 -9.49
N ASN A 307 11.08 -1.42 -10.02
CA ASN A 307 11.01 -2.65 -9.22
C ASN A 307 12.29 -2.85 -8.36
N THR A 308 13.37 -2.14 -8.70
CA THR A 308 14.64 -2.05 -7.96
C THR A 308 15.17 -0.62 -8.02
N PHE A 309 15.64 -0.06 -6.90
CA PHE A 309 16.33 1.24 -6.87
C PHE A 309 17.06 1.48 -5.53
N TRP A 310 18.12 2.27 -5.56
CA TRP A 310 18.78 2.81 -4.38
C TRP A 310 18.15 4.12 -3.90
N ASP A 311 18.00 4.27 -2.58
CA ASP A 311 17.59 5.52 -1.94
C ASP A 311 18.78 6.12 -1.16
N GLU A 312 19.22 7.31 -1.57
CA GLU A 312 20.39 7.98 -1.00
C GLU A 312 20.16 8.56 0.40
N GLU A 313 18.92 8.86 0.78
CA GLU A 313 18.59 9.35 2.12
C GLU A 313 18.51 8.20 3.13
N LEU A 314 17.86 7.10 2.73
CA LEU A 314 17.71 5.90 3.57
C LEU A 314 18.98 5.05 3.62
N GLN A 315 19.88 5.17 2.63
CA GLN A 315 21.04 4.29 2.44
C GLN A 315 20.62 2.80 2.38
N GLU A 316 19.51 2.54 1.70
CA GLU A 316 18.91 1.23 1.53
C GLU A 316 18.53 0.98 0.06
N GLU A 317 18.57 -0.28 -0.36
CA GLU A 317 18.09 -0.73 -1.67
C GLU A 317 16.65 -1.23 -1.57
N PHE A 318 15.75 -0.64 -2.35
CA PHE A 318 14.45 -1.21 -2.63
C PHE A 318 14.61 -2.35 -3.64
N PHE A 319 14.08 -3.53 -3.30
CA PHE A 319 13.93 -4.65 -4.23
C PHE A 319 12.56 -5.28 -3.98
N TYR A 320 11.68 -5.27 -4.98
CA TYR A 320 10.26 -5.60 -4.80
C TYR A 320 9.96 -6.96 -4.11
N THR A 321 10.80 -7.98 -4.31
CA THR A 321 10.66 -9.31 -3.69
C THR A 321 11.21 -9.42 -2.27
N HIS A 322 11.95 -8.43 -1.77
CA HIS A 322 12.47 -8.45 -0.40
C HIS A 322 11.35 -8.13 0.61
N PRO A 323 11.32 -8.76 1.80
CA PRO A 323 10.25 -8.51 2.78
C PRO A 323 10.13 -7.06 3.27
N ASN A 324 11.22 -6.28 3.24
CA ASN A 324 11.23 -4.85 3.59
C ASN A 324 10.76 -3.94 2.45
N SER A 325 10.41 -4.47 1.27
CA SER A 325 9.81 -3.67 0.20
C SER A 325 8.43 -3.12 0.59
N MET A 326 7.75 -3.76 1.54
CA MET A 326 6.49 -3.31 2.12
C MET A 326 6.68 -2.39 3.35
N ASP A 327 7.90 -1.90 3.62
CA ASP A 327 8.06 -0.81 4.60
C ASP A 327 7.41 0.48 4.04
N PRO A 328 6.53 1.19 4.79
CA PRO A 328 5.84 2.38 4.28
C PRO A 328 6.77 3.52 3.84
N LYS A 329 8.05 3.52 4.27
CA LYS A 329 9.09 4.48 3.85
C LYS A 329 9.31 4.52 2.33
N TRP A 330 8.99 3.44 1.62
CA TRP A 330 9.12 3.37 0.16
C TRP A 330 7.93 3.98 -0.58
N TRP A 331 6.75 4.06 0.05
CA TRP A 331 5.48 4.28 -0.64
C TRP A 331 4.91 5.68 -0.34
N GLY A 332 5.19 6.63 -1.22
CA GLY A 332 4.59 7.97 -1.19
C GLY A 332 3.18 8.00 -1.80
N GLY A 333 2.48 9.12 -1.62
CA GLY A 333 1.12 9.32 -2.11
C GLY A 333 0.03 8.67 -1.23
N GLU A 334 -1.22 9.07 -1.45
CA GLU A 334 -2.39 8.46 -0.79
C GLU A 334 -3.10 7.54 -1.79
N PRO A 335 -3.00 6.21 -1.65
CA PRO A 335 -3.65 5.29 -2.59
C PRO A 335 -5.15 5.21 -2.34
N ILE A 336 -5.90 4.81 -3.36
CA ILE A 336 -7.37 4.83 -3.43
C ILE A 336 -8.06 4.10 -2.26
N TRP A 337 -7.43 3.06 -1.69
CA TRP A 337 -7.95 2.39 -0.50
C TRP A 337 -7.81 3.24 0.78
N VAL A 338 -6.70 3.97 0.95
CA VAL A 338 -6.54 4.95 2.04
C VAL A 338 -7.52 6.11 1.84
N THR A 339 -7.68 6.61 0.62
CA THR A 339 -8.67 7.67 0.29
C THR A 339 -10.10 7.21 0.57
N ALA A 340 -10.43 5.95 0.30
CA ALA A 340 -11.72 5.36 0.64
C ALA A 340 -11.94 5.26 2.16
N GLU A 341 -11.04 4.57 2.88
CA GLU A 341 -11.19 4.30 4.33
C GLU A 341 -11.21 5.60 5.14
N THR A 342 -10.36 6.58 4.81
CA THR A 342 -10.33 7.90 5.48
C THR A 342 -11.61 8.73 5.27
N GLN A 343 -12.37 8.46 4.20
CA GLN A 343 -13.66 9.08 3.92
C GLN A 343 -14.86 8.21 4.35
N GLY A 344 -14.61 7.09 5.03
CA GLY A 344 -15.65 6.20 5.56
C GLY A 344 -16.18 5.15 4.58
N ILE A 345 -15.49 4.94 3.46
CA ILE A 345 -15.79 3.92 2.44
C ILE A 345 -14.86 2.73 2.65
N ARG A 346 -15.45 1.55 2.91
CA ARG A 346 -14.68 0.31 3.15
C ARG A 346 -14.11 -0.27 1.87
N SER A 347 -12.90 -0.81 1.94
CA SER A 347 -12.10 -1.28 0.81
C SER A 347 -11.55 -2.69 1.02
N ALA A 348 -11.60 -3.52 -0.02
CA ALA A 348 -11.03 -4.86 -0.02
C ALA A 348 -9.98 -4.98 -1.12
N ILE A 349 -8.75 -5.31 -0.75
CA ILE A 349 -7.61 -5.32 -1.66
C ILE A 349 -7.00 -6.72 -1.71
N HIS A 350 -7.17 -7.35 -2.86
CA HIS A 350 -6.76 -8.72 -3.13
C HIS A 350 -5.48 -8.72 -3.98
N MET A 351 -4.33 -8.83 -3.30
CA MET A 351 -2.98 -8.95 -3.85
C MET A 351 -2.44 -7.75 -4.67
N TRP A 352 -2.97 -6.54 -4.52
CA TRP A 352 -2.51 -5.37 -5.29
C TRP A 352 -1.09 -4.92 -4.87
N PRO A 353 -0.16 -4.61 -5.79
CA PRO A 353 1.18 -4.13 -5.43
C PRO A 353 1.14 -2.89 -4.51
N GLY A 354 1.80 -2.96 -3.35
CA GLY A 354 1.82 -1.90 -2.34
C GLY A 354 0.65 -1.92 -1.35
N SER A 355 -0.34 -2.81 -1.48
CA SER A 355 -1.44 -2.89 -0.51
C SER A 355 -0.96 -3.32 0.88
N GLU A 356 0.05 -4.20 0.93
CA GLU A 356 0.64 -4.73 2.17
C GLU A 356 1.59 -3.74 2.87
N ALA A 357 1.75 -2.52 2.34
CA ALA A 357 2.76 -1.57 2.83
C ALA A 357 2.29 -0.64 3.96
N HIS A 358 1.11 -0.86 4.54
CA HIS A 358 0.58 -0.12 5.70
C HIS A 358 0.62 1.42 5.54
N ILE A 359 0.33 1.88 4.32
CA ILE A 359 0.56 3.27 3.87
C ILE A 359 -0.26 4.25 4.71
N MET A 360 0.41 5.30 5.20
CA MET A 360 -0.16 6.32 6.10
C MET A 360 -0.80 5.77 7.40
N GLY A 361 -0.53 4.51 7.76
CA GLY A 361 -1.11 3.85 8.94
C GLY A 361 -2.61 3.57 8.82
N VAL A 362 -3.13 3.43 7.60
CA VAL A 362 -4.55 3.14 7.31
C VAL A 362 -4.66 1.81 6.58
N GLU A 363 -5.34 0.84 7.22
CA GLU A 363 -5.56 -0.49 6.67
C GLU A 363 -6.86 -0.58 5.87
N PRO A 364 -6.87 -1.28 4.72
CA PRO A 364 -8.10 -1.72 4.08
C PRO A 364 -8.96 -2.60 5.01
N ALA A 365 -10.28 -2.56 4.82
CA ALA A 365 -11.23 -3.46 5.48
C ALA A 365 -10.86 -4.94 5.37
N PHE A 366 -10.39 -5.34 4.19
CA PHE A 366 -9.92 -6.69 3.90
C PHE A 366 -8.66 -6.59 3.05
N ILE A 367 -7.62 -7.32 3.43
CA ILE A 367 -6.37 -7.40 2.68
C ILE A 367 -5.96 -8.88 2.55
N ASP A 368 -5.69 -9.31 1.32
CA ASP A 368 -5.16 -10.64 1.03
C ASP A 368 -3.72 -10.51 0.50
N SER A 369 -2.76 -11.11 1.21
CA SER A 369 -1.34 -11.10 0.86
C SER A 369 -1.04 -11.73 -0.49
N TYR A 370 0.00 -11.24 -1.17
CA TYR A 370 0.39 -11.71 -2.50
C TYR A 370 0.68 -13.22 -2.56
N ASN A 371 -0.09 -13.93 -3.39
CA ASN A 371 0.12 -15.33 -3.72
C ASN A 371 0.06 -15.55 -5.25
N GLY A 372 1.20 -15.39 -5.93
CA GLY A 372 1.32 -15.63 -7.38
C GLY A 372 1.04 -17.07 -7.85
N LYS A 373 0.69 -18.01 -6.95
CA LYS A 373 0.28 -19.38 -7.28
C LYS A 373 -1.24 -19.62 -7.12
N GLU A 374 -2.01 -18.58 -6.80
CA GLU A 374 -3.44 -18.71 -6.64
C GLU A 374 -4.14 -19.05 -7.98
N PRO A 375 -5.00 -20.09 -8.02
CA PRO A 375 -5.81 -20.38 -9.20
C PRO A 375 -6.81 -19.25 -9.52
N LEU A 376 -6.94 -18.91 -10.82
CA LEU A 376 -7.89 -17.90 -11.31
C LEU A 376 -9.34 -18.06 -10.78
N PRO A 377 -9.92 -19.28 -10.65
CA PRO A 377 -11.27 -19.43 -10.09
C PRO A 377 -11.39 -19.01 -8.62
N ASN A 378 -10.33 -19.14 -7.82
CA ASN A 378 -10.35 -18.71 -6.42
C ASN A 378 -10.48 -17.19 -6.32
N LYS A 379 -9.84 -16.45 -7.24
CA LYS A 379 -9.97 -14.99 -7.33
C LYS A 379 -11.41 -14.56 -7.65
N VAL A 380 -12.09 -15.28 -8.55
CA VAL A 380 -13.53 -15.08 -8.82
C VAL A 380 -14.34 -15.30 -7.54
N THR A 381 -14.14 -16.45 -6.88
CA THR A 381 -14.83 -16.78 -5.63
C THR A 381 -14.60 -15.70 -4.58
N ARG A 382 -13.36 -15.22 -4.41
CA ARG A 382 -13.00 -14.20 -3.44
C ARG A 382 -13.67 -12.84 -3.71
N ILE A 383 -13.71 -12.39 -4.96
CA ILE A 383 -14.41 -11.15 -5.35
C ILE A 383 -15.91 -11.27 -5.03
N LEU A 384 -16.54 -12.41 -5.35
CA LEU A 384 -17.96 -12.64 -5.09
C LEU A 384 -18.27 -12.78 -3.58
N GLU A 385 -17.42 -13.45 -2.81
CA GLU A 385 -17.50 -13.53 -1.34
C GLU A 385 -17.47 -12.14 -0.69
N LEU A 386 -16.63 -11.23 -1.19
CA LEU A 386 -16.54 -9.85 -0.72
C LEU A 386 -17.82 -9.05 -1.04
N LEU A 387 -18.45 -9.29 -2.20
CA LEU A 387 -19.76 -8.71 -2.52
C LEU A 387 -20.90 -9.30 -1.68
N ASP A 388 -20.81 -10.58 -1.27
CA ASP A 388 -21.83 -11.26 -0.47
C ASP A 388 -21.78 -10.90 1.04
N LYS A 389 -20.78 -10.13 1.47
CA LYS A 389 -20.69 -9.57 2.83
C LYS A 389 -21.94 -8.76 3.22
N PRO A 390 -22.28 -8.65 4.52
CA PRO A 390 -23.44 -7.89 4.98
C PRO A 390 -23.30 -6.37 4.70
N GLY A 391 -24.32 -5.75 4.11
CA GLY A 391 -24.36 -4.30 3.91
C GLY A 391 -24.91 -3.54 5.11
N GLN A 392 -25.10 -2.21 4.96
CA GLN A 392 -25.63 -1.32 6.00
C GLN A 392 -27.05 -1.68 6.47
N GLU A 393 -27.80 -2.45 5.68
CA GLU A 393 -29.08 -3.03 6.04
C GLU A 393 -29.01 -3.96 7.27
N ASN A 394 -27.87 -4.63 7.47
CA ASN A 394 -27.69 -5.58 8.56
C ASN A 394 -27.15 -4.88 9.83
N LYS A 395 -28.08 -4.44 10.68
CA LYS A 395 -27.78 -3.80 11.98
C LYS A 395 -27.03 -4.68 12.99
N LEU A 396 -26.91 -5.98 12.74
CA LEU A 396 -26.20 -6.95 13.58
C LEU A 396 -24.82 -7.32 13.04
N ALA A 397 -24.44 -6.83 11.86
CA ALA A 397 -23.11 -7.06 11.31
C ALA A 397 -22.05 -6.31 12.14
N GLU A 398 -20.97 -6.99 12.49
CA GLU A 398 -19.79 -6.31 13.02
C GLU A 398 -19.26 -5.34 11.98
N VAL A 399 -18.85 -4.14 12.41
CA VAL A 399 -18.32 -3.13 11.49
C VAL A 399 -17.18 -3.72 10.66
N GLY A 400 -16.28 -4.49 11.27
CA GLY A 400 -15.17 -5.17 10.59
C GLY A 400 -15.60 -5.97 9.36
N ASP A 401 -16.73 -6.69 9.43
CA ASP A 401 -17.22 -7.61 8.39
C ASP A 401 -18.16 -6.97 7.35
N MET A 402 -18.41 -5.66 7.44
CA MET A 402 -19.31 -4.97 6.49
C MET A 402 -18.79 -4.99 5.05
N ARG A 403 -19.73 -5.06 4.09
CA ARG A 403 -19.45 -5.12 2.65
C ARG A 403 -18.55 -3.96 2.19
N PRO A 404 -17.41 -4.24 1.55
CA PRO A 404 -16.57 -3.22 0.93
C PRO A 404 -17.29 -2.60 -0.28
N GLN A 405 -17.01 -1.33 -0.53
CA GLN A 405 -17.47 -0.58 -1.70
C GLN A 405 -16.40 -0.51 -2.77
N LEU A 406 -15.12 -0.44 -2.39
CA LEU A 406 -13.99 -0.66 -3.30
C LEU A 406 -13.53 -2.11 -3.20
N ILE A 407 -13.48 -2.84 -4.32
CA ILE A 407 -12.84 -4.17 -4.38
C ILE A 407 -11.77 -4.10 -5.47
N ALA A 408 -10.48 -4.12 -5.10
CA ALA A 408 -9.38 -4.17 -6.05
C ALA A 408 -8.76 -5.57 -6.08
N ALA A 409 -8.58 -6.14 -7.27
CA ALA A 409 -8.04 -7.48 -7.46
C ALA A 409 -6.96 -7.51 -8.55
N TYR A 410 -5.86 -8.20 -8.27
CA TYR A 410 -4.69 -8.30 -9.15
C TYR A 410 -4.52 -9.71 -9.72
N VAL A 411 -4.22 -9.79 -11.03
CA VAL A 411 -4.09 -11.01 -11.82
C VAL A 411 -2.74 -11.04 -12.56
N PRO A 412 -1.67 -11.65 -11.98
CA PRO A 412 -0.29 -11.61 -12.49
C PRO A 412 -0.02 -12.52 -13.71
N ASN A 413 -1.03 -13.24 -14.19
CA ASN A 413 -0.82 -14.45 -14.98
C ASN A 413 -0.30 -14.21 -16.40
N VAL A 414 -0.81 -13.16 -17.08
CA VAL A 414 -0.45 -12.88 -18.48
C VAL A 414 0.99 -12.37 -18.58
N ASP A 415 1.41 -11.48 -17.69
CA ASP A 415 2.81 -11.09 -17.53
C ASP A 415 3.72 -12.29 -17.23
N THR A 416 3.40 -13.09 -16.21
CA THR A 416 4.22 -14.24 -15.78
C THR A 416 4.53 -15.20 -16.94
N ASP A 417 3.51 -15.56 -17.74
CA ASP A 417 3.70 -16.42 -18.91
C ASP A 417 4.27 -15.66 -20.12
N GLY A 418 4.01 -14.35 -20.23
CA GLY A 418 4.60 -13.45 -21.22
C GLY A 418 6.12 -13.35 -21.08
N HIS A 419 6.63 -13.16 -19.87
CA HIS A 419 8.06 -13.28 -19.56
C HIS A 419 8.61 -14.67 -19.88
N LYS A 420 7.87 -15.73 -19.54
CA LYS A 420 8.37 -17.10 -19.67
C LYS A 420 8.47 -17.59 -21.12
N TYR A 421 7.46 -17.32 -21.94
CA TYR A 421 7.33 -17.87 -23.30
C TYR A 421 7.36 -16.82 -24.41
N GLY A 422 7.06 -15.55 -24.09
CA GLY A 422 6.96 -14.42 -25.02
C GLY A 422 5.51 -14.05 -25.35
N PRO A 423 5.20 -12.77 -25.66
CA PRO A 423 3.84 -12.29 -25.85
C PRO A 423 3.11 -12.89 -27.05
N ASN A 424 3.82 -13.56 -27.97
CA ASN A 424 3.26 -14.16 -29.19
C ASN A 424 3.35 -15.70 -29.21
N SER A 425 3.59 -16.32 -28.05
CA SER A 425 3.72 -17.78 -27.95
C SER A 425 2.37 -18.51 -28.08
N THR A 426 2.41 -19.84 -28.23
CA THR A 426 1.20 -20.68 -28.20
C THR A 426 0.65 -20.84 -26.78
N GLU A 427 1.51 -20.83 -25.78
CA GLU A 427 1.21 -21.02 -24.36
C GLU A 427 0.42 -19.83 -23.81
N ILE A 428 0.86 -18.60 -24.07
CA ILE A 428 0.18 -17.39 -23.56
C ILE A 428 -1.26 -17.26 -24.05
N ARG A 429 -1.61 -17.87 -25.20
CA ARG A 429 -3.01 -17.92 -25.69
C ARG A 429 -3.94 -18.64 -24.71
N ALA A 430 -3.47 -19.69 -24.04
CA ALA A 430 -4.24 -20.40 -23.03
C ALA A 430 -4.39 -19.56 -21.76
N THR A 431 -3.34 -18.83 -21.37
CA THR A 431 -3.33 -17.93 -20.21
C THR A 431 -4.29 -16.75 -20.41
N ILE A 432 -4.27 -16.12 -21.58
CA ILE A 432 -5.21 -15.06 -21.98
C ILE A 432 -6.66 -15.56 -21.95
N ALA A 433 -6.94 -16.73 -22.52
CA ALA A 433 -8.28 -17.33 -22.48
C ALA A 433 -8.72 -17.71 -21.04
N GLY A 434 -7.78 -18.12 -20.19
CA GLY A 434 -8.04 -18.37 -18.76
C GLY A 434 -8.40 -17.10 -17.99
N VAL A 435 -7.76 -15.97 -18.30
CA VAL A 435 -8.08 -14.66 -17.73
C VAL A 435 -9.41 -14.11 -18.25
N ASP A 436 -9.74 -14.31 -19.53
CA ASP A 436 -11.09 -14.01 -20.06
C ASP A 436 -12.17 -14.83 -19.34
N ALA A 437 -11.88 -16.10 -19.04
CA ALA A 437 -12.77 -16.97 -18.25
C ALA A 437 -12.88 -16.58 -16.76
N LEU A 438 -11.86 -15.92 -16.17
CA LEU A 438 -11.97 -15.28 -14.86
C LEU A 438 -13.00 -14.14 -14.92
N LEU A 439 -12.88 -13.25 -15.92
CA LEU A 439 -13.84 -12.16 -16.11
C LEU A 439 -15.25 -12.72 -16.36
N ASP A 440 -15.39 -13.78 -17.15
CA ASP A 440 -16.66 -14.47 -17.37
C ASP A 440 -17.33 -14.89 -16.06
N GLY A 441 -16.56 -15.52 -15.16
CA GLY A 441 -17.01 -15.94 -13.84
C GLY A 441 -17.47 -14.77 -12.96
N VAL A 442 -16.74 -13.65 -12.97
CA VAL A 442 -17.13 -12.43 -12.24
C VAL A 442 -18.46 -11.88 -12.80
N PHE A 443 -18.57 -11.69 -14.12
CA PHE A 443 -19.79 -11.15 -14.73
C PHE A 443 -21.01 -12.07 -14.56
N LYS A 444 -20.84 -13.39 -14.64
CA LYS A 444 -21.91 -14.37 -14.32
C LYS A 444 -22.32 -14.28 -12.85
N GLY A 445 -21.35 -14.20 -11.94
CA GLY A 445 -21.64 -14.04 -10.52
C GLY A 445 -22.36 -12.73 -10.18
N LEU A 446 -22.09 -11.64 -10.93
CA LEU A 446 -22.84 -10.38 -10.85
C LEU A 446 -24.26 -10.51 -11.41
N GLU A 447 -24.45 -11.22 -12.53
CA GLU A 447 -25.77 -11.49 -13.14
C GLU A 447 -26.65 -12.32 -12.21
N GLU A 448 -26.13 -13.42 -11.66
CA GLU A 448 -26.80 -14.27 -10.67
C GLU A 448 -27.25 -13.51 -9.40
N ARG A 449 -26.60 -12.39 -9.09
CA ARG A 449 -26.88 -11.53 -7.93
C ARG A 449 -27.70 -10.28 -8.28
N ASN A 450 -28.16 -10.12 -9.52
CA ASN A 450 -28.81 -8.92 -10.05
C ASN A 450 -27.97 -7.62 -9.90
N LEU A 451 -26.63 -7.71 -9.95
CA LEU A 451 -25.71 -6.59 -9.68
C LEU A 451 -25.25 -5.85 -10.94
N THR A 452 -25.61 -6.31 -12.14
CA THR A 452 -25.11 -5.79 -13.43
C THR A 452 -25.44 -4.32 -13.71
N GLN A 453 -26.46 -3.75 -13.04
CA GLN A 453 -26.85 -2.34 -13.13
C GLN A 453 -26.57 -1.54 -11.84
N ILE A 454 -25.87 -2.16 -10.87
CA ILE A 454 -25.68 -1.64 -9.50
C ILE A 454 -24.18 -1.47 -9.20
N VAL A 455 -23.36 -2.44 -9.60
CA VAL A 455 -21.92 -2.44 -9.38
C VAL A 455 -21.21 -1.90 -10.60
N ASN A 456 -20.25 -1.00 -10.39
CA ASN A 456 -19.30 -0.60 -11.40
C ASN A 456 -18.20 -1.66 -11.53
N VAL A 457 -17.82 -2.00 -12.76
CA VAL A 457 -16.64 -2.80 -13.04
C VAL A 457 -15.68 -1.96 -13.87
N VAL A 458 -14.41 -1.95 -13.48
CA VAL A 458 -13.29 -1.32 -14.18
C VAL A 458 -12.21 -2.37 -14.36
N VAL A 459 -11.85 -2.67 -15.60
CA VAL A 459 -10.76 -3.58 -15.96
C VAL A 459 -9.63 -2.75 -16.55
N VAL A 460 -8.42 -2.93 -16.03
CA VAL A 460 -7.20 -2.25 -16.48
C VAL A 460 -6.07 -3.25 -16.73
N SER A 461 -5.03 -2.79 -17.40
CA SER A 461 -3.68 -3.32 -17.21
C SER A 461 -2.73 -2.19 -16.88
N ASP A 462 -1.56 -2.55 -16.38
CA ASP A 462 -0.52 -1.64 -15.93
C ASP A 462 0.54 -1.37 -17.00
N HIS A 463 0.82 -2.34 -17.88
CA HIS A 463 1.65 -2.20 -19.07
C HIS A 463 1.36 -3.29 -20.13
N GLY A 464 1.97 -3.13 -21.30
CA GLY A 464 2.07 -4.16 -22.33
C GLY A 464 3.29 -5.08 -22.17
N MET A 465 3.76 -5.67 -23.28
CA MET A 465 4.83 -6.67 -23.33
C MET A 465 5.47 -6.73 -24.72
N ALA A 466 6.80 -6.82 -24.83
CA ALA A 466 7.52 -6.93 -26.11
C ALA A 466 8.42 -8.17 -26.17
N THR A 467 8.64 -8.73 -27.38
CA THR A 467 9.46 -9.94 -27.56
C THR A 467 10.96 -9.64 -27.51
N THR A 468 11.69 -10.41 -26.71
CA THR A 468 13.16 -10.36 -26.60
C THR A 468 13.83 -11.49 -27.41
N ASP A 469 15.07 -11.27 -27.81
CA ASP A 469 15.86 -12.26 -28.56
C ASP A 469 17.36 -12.11 -28.28
N THR A 470 18.12 -13.22 -28.30
CA THR A 470 19.59 -13.23 -28.04
C THR A 470 20.37 -12.33 -29.01
N SER A 471 19.86 -12.08 -30.23
CA SER A 471 20.48 -11.13 -31.17
C SER A 471 20.39 -9.67 -30.71
N ARG A 472 19.42 -9.33 -29.84
CA ARG A 472 19.13 -7.98 -29.34
C ARG A 472 19.43 -7.83 -27.84
N VAL A 473 20.51 -8.46 -27.38
CA VAL A 473 21.03 -8.31 -26.02
C VAL A 473 22.32 -7.50 -26.05
N ILE A 474 22.37 -6.45 -25.22
CA ILE A 474 23.50 -5.55 -25.02
C ILE A 474 24.22 -5.95 -23.74
N GLN A 475 25.54 -6.16 -23.84
CA GLN A 475 26.40 -6.49 -22.71
C GLN A 475 26.95 -5.21 -22.09
N LEU A 476 26.62 -4.93 -20.82
CA LEU A 476 27.01 -3.68 -20.15
C LEU A 476 28.53 -3.51 -20.08
N GLU A 477 29.24 -4.58 -19.72
CA GLU A 477 30.70 -4.63 -19.55
C GLU A 477 31.49 -4.67 -20.87
N ASP A 478 30.82 -4.64 -22.02
CA ASP A 478 31.47 -4.42 -23.32
C ASP A 478 31.48 -2.93 -23.71
N ILE A 479 30.70 -2.10 -23.01
CA ILE A 479 30.55 -0.65 -23.29
C ILE A 479 31.27 0.21 -22.23
N LEU A 480 31.14 -0.14 -20.95
CA LEU A 480 31.70 0.66 -19.85
C LEU A 480 32.35 -0.19 -18.74
N ASP A 481 33.29 0.42 -18.01
CA ASP A 481 33.91 -0.22 -16.85
C ASP A 481 32.96 -0.19 -15.65
N THR A 482 32.28 -1.32 -15.41
CA THR A 482 31.34 -1.47 -14.29
C THR A 482 32.01 -1.37 -12.91
N ASN A 483 33.34 -1.38 -12.81
CA ASN A 483 34.04 -1.09 -11.56
C ASN A 483 33.85 0.36 -11.09
N LEU A 484 33.46 1.29 -11.98
CA LEU A 484 33.15 2.68 -11.64
C LEU A 484 31.74 2.86 -11.04
N ILE A 485 30.88 1.84 -11.16
CA ILE A 485 29.49 1.86 -10.70
C ILE A 485 29.40 1.32 -9.26
N GLU A 486 28.60 1.98 -8.42
CA GLU A 486 28.31 1.59 -7.04
C GLU A 486 26.97 0.85 -6.94
N HIS A 487 25.92 1.44 -7.51
CA HIS A 487 24.57 0.88 -7.56
C HIS A 487 24.02 0.89 -8.99
N MET A 488 23.16 -0.09 -9.28
CA MET A 488 22.39 -0.18 -10.53
C MET A 488 20.91 -0.26 -10.19
N ASP A 489 20.14 0.70 -10.69
CA ASP A 489 18.70 0.83 -10.47
C ASP A 489 17.93 0.28 -11.68
N GLY A 490 16.77 -0.31 -11.44
CA GLY A 490 15.87 -0.82 -12.49
C GLY A 490 16.34 -2.06 -13.23
N TRP A 491 15.41 -2.57 -14.06
CA TRP A 491 15.60 -3.51 -15.16
C TRP A 491 14.28 -3.53 -15.96
N PRO A 492 14.27 -3.58 -17.31
CA PRO A 492 15.39 -3.78 -18.23
C PRO A 492 16.20 -2.53 -18.59
N LEU A 493 15.68 -1.35 -18.24
CA LEU A 493 16.43 -0.10 -18.22
C LEU A 493 17.37 -0.07 -17.00
N PHE A 494 18.56 0.50 -17.17
CA PHE A 494 19.58 0.56 -16.12
C PHE A 494 19.82 2.02 -15.73
N GLY A 495 19.49 2.37 -14.49
CA GLY A 495 19.98 3.55 -13.81
C GLY A 495 21.37 3.25 -13.24
N LEU A 496 22.35 4.11 -13.46
CA LEU A 496 23.73 3.92 -13.10
C LEU A 496 24.16 4.99 -12.09
N ARG A 497 24.57 4.57 -10.89
CA ARG A 497 25.13 5.45 -9.85
C ARG A 497 26.64 5.26 -9.75
N PRO A 498 27.47 6.25 -10.13
CA PRO A 498 28.93 6.12 -10.06
C PRO A 498 29.47 6.30 -8.64
N LYS A 499 30.53 5.58 -8.29
CA LYS A 499 31.22 5.66 -6.99
C LYS A 499 31.78 7.06 -6.71
N ASN A 500 32.24 7.75 -7.75
CA ASN A 500 32.62 9.16 -7.65
C ASN A 500 31.70 9.98 -8.56
N PRO A 501 31.01 11.01 -8.05
CA PRO A 501 30.19 11.90 -8.88
C PRO A 501 30.96 12.57 -10.04
N ALA A 502 32.29 12.69 -9.93
CA ALA A 502 33.17 13.19 -10.99
C ALA A 502 33.19 12.29 -12.25
N ASP A 503 32.97 10.98 -12.11
CA ASP A 503 33.02 10.02 -13.21
C ASP A 503 31.74 10.08 -14.08
N LEU A 504 30.66 10.67 -13.57
CA LEU A 504 29.33 10.74 -14.20
C LEU A 504 29.36 11.26 -15.65
N GLN A 505 30.09 12.36 -15.89
CA GLN A 505 30.15 12.95 -17.23
C GLN A 505 30.94 12.06 -18.21
N SER A 506 32.03 11.44 -17.76
CA SER A 506 32.84 10.52 -18.58
C SER A 506 32.06 9.25 -18.94
N LEU A 507 31.28 8.72 -18.00
CA LEU A 507 30.37 7.60 -18.23
C LEU A 507 29.28 7.97 -19.24
N TYR A 508 28.64 9.14 -19.08
CA TYR A 508 27.66 9.63 -20.05
C TYR A 508 28.26 9.82 -21.44
N ASP A 509 29.42 10.46 -21.57
CA ASP A 509 30.07 10.72 -22.86
C ASP A 509 30.44 9.41 -23.57
N THR A 510 30.87 8.39 -22.82
CA THR A 510 31.16 7.04 -23.33
C THR A 510 29.89 6.36 -23.85
N LEU A 511 28.81 6.38 -23.05
CA LEU A 511 27.52 5.79 -23.42
C LEU A 511 26.86 6.52 -24.60
N ALA A 512 27.01 7.84 -24.68
CA ALA A 512 26.45 8.64 -25.76
C ALA A 512 27.17 8.40 -27.09
N ALA A 513 28.50 8.19 -27.04
CA ALA A 513 29.28 7.78 -28.21
C ALA A 513 28.87 6.38 -28.70
N GLU A 514 28.64 5.42 -27.80
CA GLU A 514 28.17 4.08 -28.17
C GLU A 514 26.72 4.11 -28.71
N ALA A 515 25.79 4.80 -28.04
CA ALA A 515 24.39 4.92 -28.48
C ALA A 515 24.26 5.59 -29.86
N ALA A 516 25.21 6.44 -30.26
CA ALA A 516 25.26 7.02 -31.61
C ALA A 516 25.62 6.00 -32.71
N VAL A 517 26.23 4.86 -32.35
CA VAL A 517 26.61 3.77 -33.27
C VAL A 517 25.66 2.58 -33.13
N ASN A 518 25.17 2.32 -31.92
CA ASN A 518 24.33 1.19 -31.55
C ASN A 518 22.88 1.65 -31.29
N PRO A 519 21.94 1.46 -32.23
CA PRO A 519 20.56 1.93 -32.09
C PRO A 519 19.72 1.09 -31.09
N GLY A 520 20.32 0.16 -30.36
CA GLY A 520 19.62 -0.71 -29.41
C GLY A 520 19.25 -0.04 -28.08
N PHE A 521 19.80 1.14 -27.76
CA PHE A 521 19.48 1.88 -26.53
C PHE A 521 19.67 3.40 -26.71
N GLU A 522 19.12 4.16 -25.76
CA GLU A 522 19.36 5.60 -25.59
C GLU A 522 19.95 5.85 -24.20
N VAL A 523 20.64 6.99 -24.05
CA VAL A 523 21.24 7.41 -22.78
C VAL A 523 20.78 8.81 -22.38
N TYR A 524 20.43 8.97 -21.11
CA TYR A 524 19.96 10.23 -20.54
C TYR A 524 20.60 10.51 -19.18
N LEU A 525 20.87 11.79 -18.92
CA LEU A 525 21.16 12.33 -17.59
C LEU A 525 19.87 12.90 -17.02
N ARG A 526 19.49 12.41 -15.82
CA ARG A 526 18.28 12.78 -15.08
C ARG A 526 18.04 14.29 -15.07
N ASP A 527 19.08 15.03 -14.71
CA ASP A 527 19.01 16.47 -14.44
C ASP A 527 19.33 17.36 -15.67
N LYS A 528 19.58 16.78 -16.86
CA LYS A 528 19.97 17.56 -18.06
C LYS A 528 19.10 17.32 -19.29
N ASN A 529 18.77 16.08 -19.62
CA ASN A 529 18.15 15.75 -20.91
C ASN A 529 17.16 14.58 -20.87
N MET A 530 16.78 14.11 -19.68
CA MET A 530 15.65 13.18 -19.54
C MET A 530 14.39 13.78 -20.20
N PRO A 531 13.67 13.06 -21.08
CA PRO A 531 12.48 13.59 -21.74
C PRO A 531 11.39 14.00 -20.73
N GLU A 532 10.93 15.25 -20.80
CA GLU A 532 9.94 15.80 -19.85
C GLU A 532 8.65 14.96 -19.80
N ARG A 533 8.21 14.44 -20.96
CA ARG A 533 7.04 13.54 -21.11
C ARG A 533 7.12 12.25 -20.28
N TYR A 534 8.30 11.84 -19.82
CA TYR A 534 8.43 10.67 -18.95
C TYR A 534 8.05 10.94 -17.50
N HIS A 535 8.04 12.21 -17.05
CA HIS A 535 7.85 12.57 -15.64
C HIS A 535 8.71 11.71 -14.70
N PHE A 536 9.99 11.61 -15.06
CA PHE A 536 10.96 10.69 -14.48
C PHE A 536 12.31 11.37 -14.21
N SER A 537 12.28 12.52 -13.51
CA SER A 537 13.49 13.23 -13.11
C SER A 537 13.45 13.84 -11.70
N LYS A 538 12.27 14.19 -11.18
CA LYS A 538 12.11 14.96 -9.94
C LYS A 538 12.08 14.10 -8.67
N ASN A 539 12.99 13.12 -8.56
CA ASN A 539 13.12 12.28 -7.37
C ASN A 539 14.56 11.73 -7.23
N GLU A 540 15.15 11.80 -6.03
CA GLU A 540 16.53 11.34 -5.81
C GLU A 540 16.72 9.81 -5.90
N ARG A 541 15.62 9.04 -5.77
CA ARG A 541 15.58 7.59 -6.05
C ARG A 541 15.79 7.25 -7.53
N ILE A 542 15.70 8.24 -8.42
CA ILE A 542 16.05 8.09 -9.83
C ILE A 542 17.56 8.31 -9.97
N ALA A 543 18.28 7.33 -10.52
CA ALA A 543 19.72 7.44 -10.78
C ALA A 543 20.06 8.66 -11.66
N PRO A 544 21.27 9.25 -11.52
CA PRO A 544 21.65 10.44 -12.30
C PRO A 544 21.88 10.15 -13.78
N LEU A 545 22.16 8.89 -14.15
CA LEU A 545 22.46 8.43 -15.52
C LEU A 545 21.60 7.19 -15.82
N TRP A 546 20.96 7.16 -16.99
CA TRP A 546 20.10 6.05 -17.41
C TRP A 546 20.44 5.55 -18.81
N MET A 547 20.52 4.24 -18.96
CA MET A 547 20.47 3.52 -20.23
C MET A 547 19.07 2.94 -20.42
N ILE A 548 18.35 3.42 -21.44
CA ILE A 548 16.99 2.98 -21.77
C ILE A 548 17.08 2.13 -23.06
N PRO A 549 16.89 0.80 -23.00
CA PRO A 549 16.88 -0.01 -24.22
C PRO A 549 15.70 0.36 -25.12
N LYS A 550 15.89 0.27 -26.44
CA LYS A 550 14.78 0.32 -27.40
C LYS A 550 13.92 -0.94 -27.25
N THR A 551 12.64 -0.82 -27.55
CA THR A 551 11.67 -1.91 -27.33
C THR A 551 12.09 -3.22 -27.99
N GLY A 552 12.11 -4.30 -27.20
CA GLY A 552 12.56 -5.63 -27.64
C GLY A 552 14.07 -5.86 -27.61
N TRP A 553 14.87 -4.88 -27.17
CA TRP A 553 16.24 -5.06 -26.72
C TRP A 553 16.31 -5.28 -25.20
N ALA A 554 17.37 -5.90 -24.72
CA ALA A 554 17.65 -6.03 -23.29
C ALA A 554 19.10 -5.66 -22.98
N ILE A 555 19.34 -5.04 -21.82
CA ILE A 555 20.68 -4.81 -21.27
C ILE A 555 20.91 -5.87 -20.18
N VAL A 556 22.11 -6.45 -20.15
CA VAL A 556 22.49 -7.50 -19.17
C VAL A 556 23.90 -7.29 -18.66
N THR A 557 24.18 -7.84 -17.47
CA THR A 557 25.54 -8.00 -16.93
C THR A 557 26.09 -9.38 -17.33
N LYS A 558 27.43 -9.54 -17.40
CA LYS A 558 28.11 -10.81 -17.70
C LYS A 558 27.86 -11.87 -16.63
N LYS A 559 27.52 -11.44 -15.42
CA LYS A 559 27.13 -12.32 -14.30
C LYS A 559 25.78 -12.98 -14.56
N ASP A 560 24.84 -12.26 -15.15
CA ASP A 560 23.46 -12.73 -15.35
C ASP A 560 23.30 -13.44 -16.72
N PHE A 561 23.94 -12.92 -17.77
CA PHE A 561 23.95 -13.52 -19.10
C PHE A 561 25.17 -13.06 -19.93
N ASP A 562 26.11 -13.97 -20.20
CA ASP A 562 27.23 -13.73 -21.12
C ASP A 562 26.75 -13.83 -22.57
N VAL A 563 26.65 -12.69 -23.25
CA VAL A 563 26.14 -12.59 -24.63
C VAL A 563 27.06 -13.28 -25.64
N ALA A 564 28.37 -13.29 -25.43
CA ALA A 564 29.33 -13.88 -26.36
C ALA A 564 29.31 -15.42 -26.26
N ASP A 565 29.31 -15.95 -25.05
CA ASP A 565 29.17 -17.38 -24.77
C ASP A 565 27.80 -17.91 -25.23
N ALA A 566 26.72 -17.17 -24.97
CA ALA A 566 25.38 -17.53 -25.42
C ALA A 566 25.29 -17.59 -26.95
N LYS A 567 25.85 -16.61 -27.68
CA LYS A 567 25.91 -16.63 -29.15
C LYS A 567 26.75 -17.79 -29.67
N ALA A 568 27.85 -18.15 -29.01
CA ALA A 568 28.68 -19.29 -29.40
C ALA A 568 28.01 -20.66 -29.15
N LYS A 569 27.20 -20.79 -28.09
CA LYS A 569 26.49 -22.03 -27.71
C LYS A 569 25.07 -22.14 -28.29
N GLY A 570 24.53 -21.08 -28.88
CA GLY A 570 23.13 -21.01 -29.31
C GLY A 570 22.15 -20.94 -28.13
N THR A 571 22.57 -20.38 -26.99
CA THR A 571 21.73 -20.23 -25.80
C THR A 571 20.70 -19.12 -25.99
N ILE A 572 19.44 -19.43 -25.68
CA ILE A 572 18.32 -18.50 -25.80
C ILE A 572 18.29 -17.60 -24.56
N TYR A 573 18.19 -16.29 -24.78
CA TYR A 573 17.98 -15.32 -23.71
C TYR A 573 16.60 -15.50 -23.06
N HIS A 574 16.56 -15.44 -21.73
CA HIS A 574 15.33 -15.39 -20.94
C HIS A 574 15.39 -14.17 -20.02
N PRO A 575 14.26 -13.45 -19.82
CA PRO A 575 12.91 -13.77 -20.28
C PRO A 575 12.73 -13.60 -21.80
N ARG A 576 11.64 -14.18 -22.34
CA ARG A 576 11.23 -14.17 -23.76
C ARG A 576 10.28 -13.03 -24.11
N GLY A 577 9.62 -12.48 -23.10
CA GLY A 577 8.91 -11.21 -23.13
C GLY A 577 9.52 -10.26 -22.10
N LEU A 578 9.49 -8.96 -22.36
CA LEU A 578 9.98 -7.94 -21.44
C LEU A 578 9.17 -6.64 -21.61
N HIS A 579 9.12 -5.82 -20.58
CA HIS A 579 8.38 -4.55 -20.51
C HIS A 579 9.23 -3.53 -19.70
N GLY A 580 8.76 -2.29 -19.54
CA GLY A 580 9.56 -1.22 -18.92
C GLY A 580 10.15 -0.21 -19.89
N TYR A 581 9.92 -0.40 -21.19
CA TYR A 581 10.33 0.51 -22.26
C TYR A 581 9.53 1.83 -22.25
N ASP A 582 9.79 2.68 -23.25
CA ASP A 582 9.02 3.89 -23.51
C ASP A 582 7.50 3.62 -23.50
N HIS A 583 6.81 4.32 -22.61
CA HIS A 583 5.38 4.18 -22.34
C HIS A 583 4.47 4.48 -23.54
N GLU A 584 4.93 5.31 -24.50
CA GLU A 584 4.18 5.60 -25.73
C GLU A 584 4.30 4.50 -26.80
N HIS A 585 5.28 3.60 -26.66
CA HIS A 585 5.53 2.56 -27.66
C HIS A 585 4.32 1.62 -27.76
N PRO A 586 3.83 1.28 -28.98
CA PRO A 586 2.62 0.47 -29.15
C PRO A 586 2.61 -0.86 -28.37
N LEU A 587 3.75 -1.53 -28.26
CA LEU A 587 3.90 -2.77 -27.48
C LEU A 587 3.74 -2.59 -25.96
N MET A 588 3.87 -1.38 -25.41
CA MET A 588 3.70 -1.08 -23.98
C MET A 588 2.28 -0.63 -23.62
N ARG A 589 1.40 -0.45 -24.61
CA ARG A 589 0.02 0.03 -24.41
C ARG A 589 -0.82 -0.95 -23.57
N ALA A 590 -1.44 -0.39 -22.54
CA ALA A 590 -2.33 -1.06 -21.62
C ALA A 590 -3.81 -0.97 -22.08
N ILE A 591 -4.70 -1.67 -21.36
CA ILE A 591 -6.15 -1.57 -21.54
C ILE A 591 -6.80 -0.76 -20.42
N PHE A 592 -7.95 -0.16 -20.74
CA PHE A 592 -8.93 0.33 -19.76
C PHE A 592 -10.31 0.03 -20.33
N VAL A 593 -11.21 -0.54 -19.54
CA VAL A 593 -12.62 -0.73 -19.88
C VAL A 593 -13.46 -0.55 -18.62
N ALA A 594 -14.52 0.27 -18.70
CA ALA A 594 -15.41 0.51 -17.56
C ALA A 594 -16.88 0.40 -17.94
N ARG A 595 -17.71 0.01 -16.98
CA ARG A 595 -19.18 -0.01 -17.09
C ARG A 595 -19.81 0.01 -15.71
N GLY A 596 -20.96 0.67 -15.58
CA GLY A 596 -21.78 0.66 -14.36
C GLY A 596 -22.58 1.94 -14.22
N PRO A 597 -23.37 2.10 -13.14
CA PRO A 597 -24.17 3.30 -12.91
C PRO A 597 -23.35 4.60 -12.81
N ALA A 598 -22.07 4.55 -12.44
CA ALA A 598 -21.18 5.73 -12.45
C ALA A 598 -20.69 6.11 -13.86
N PHE A 599 -20.87 5.23 -14.85
CA PHE A 599 -20.42 5.40 -16.23
C PHE A 599 -21.63 5.51 -17.17
N PRO A 600 -22.32 6.66 -17.23
CA PRO A 600 -23.45 6.84 -18.13
C PRO A 600 -22.97 7.01 -19.58
N HIS A 601 -23.07 5.93 -20.37
CA HIS A 601 -22.69 5.92 -21.78
C HIS A 601 -23.67 5.09 -22.63
N PRO A 602 -23.83 5.37 -23.94
CA PRO A 602 -24.37 4.39 -24.87
C PRO A 602 -23.43 3.16 -24.98
N PRO A 603 -23.91 1.93 -25.23
CA PRO A 603 -23.03 0.77 -25.41
C PRO A 603 -21.98 0.97 -26.51
N ASN A 604 -20.85 0.27 -26.39
CA ASN A 604 -19.72 0.31 -27.33
C ASN A 604 -19.07 1.70 -27.48
N SER A 605 -19.14 2.53 -26.42
CA SER A 605 -18.64 3.92 -26.45
C SER A 605 -17.13 3.98 -26.37
N ARG A 606 -16.53 4.80 -27.25
CA ARG A 606 -15.10 5.07 -27.28
C ARG A 606 -14.79 6.41 -26.63
N VAL A 607 -13.72 6.51 -25.86
CA VAL A 607 -13.12 7.78 -25.38
C VAL A 607 -11.71 7.97 -25.97
N GLU A 608 -11.12 9.17 -25.82
CA GLU A 608 -9.72 9.40 -26.21
C GLU A 608 -8.76 8.54 -25.36
N PRO A 609 -7.61 8.09 -25.91
CA PRO A 609 -6.53 7.51 -25.11
C PRO A 609 -6.04 8.47 -24.02
N PHE A 610 -5.74 7.93 -22.84
CA PHE A 610 -5.26 8.69 -21.69
C PHE A 610 -4.20 7.91 -20.90
N GLN A 611 -3.48 8.59 -20.01
CA GLN A 611 -2.46 7.99 -19.14
C GLN A 611 -3.06 7.38 -17.86
N ASN A 612 -2.43 6.34 -17.32
CA ASN A 612 -2.93 5.61 -16.16
C ASN A 612 -3.03 6.41 -14.84
N THR A 613 -2.39 7.59 -14.77
CA THR A 613 -2.61 8.62 -13.73
C THR A 613 -4.08 9.02 -13.60
N GLU A 614 -4.86 8.96 -14.68
CA GLU A 614 -6.26 9.36 -14.71
C GLU A 614 -7.21 8.39 -13.98
N VAL A 615 -6.78 7.14 -13.76
CA VAL A 615 -7.63 6.09 -13.19
C VAL A 615 -8.02 6.40 -11.73
N TYR A 616 -7.14 7.03 -10.95
CA TYR A 616 -7.43 7.39 -9.56
C TYR A 616 -8.63 8.34 -9.41
N ASN A 617 -8.72 9.38 -10.24
CA ASN A 617 -9.84 10.31 -10.23
C ASN A 617 -11.14 9.63 -10.66
N ILE A 618 -11.07 8.78 -11.69
CA ILE A 618 -12.21 7.96 -12.17
C ILE A 618 -12.73 7.05 -11.05
N LEU A 619 -11.84 6.39 -10.31
CA LEU A 619 -12.20 5.56 -9.16
C LEU A 619 -12.82 6.38 -8.03
N CYS A 620 -12.23 7.52 -7.67
CA CYS A 620 -12.78 8.44 -6.67
C CYS A 620 -14.20 8.87 -7.01
N ASP A 621 -14.42 9.37 -8.23
CA ASP A 621 -15.73 9.80 -8.69
C ASP A 621 -16.75 8.64 -8.71
N SER A 622 -16.33 7.43 -9.09
CA SER A 622 -17.21 6.25 -9.12
C SER A 622 -17.76 5.83 -7.75
N LEU A 623 -17.03 6.18 -6.68
CA LEU A 623 -17.38 5.91 -5.28
C LEU A 623 -17.96 7.14 -4.57
N GLY A 624 -17.94 8.32 -5.22
CA GLY A 624 -18.35 9.60 -4.64
C GLY A 624 -17.34 10.21 -3.66
N LEU A 625 -16.06 9.80 -3.75
CA LEU A 625 -14.94 10.30 -2.95
C LEU A 625 -14.43 11.65 -3.46
N GLU A 626 -13.85 12.44 -2.55
CA GLU A 626 -13.02 13.59 -2.92
C GLU A 626 -11.58 13.11 -3.21
N PRO A 627 -11.05 13.25 -4.43
CA PRO A 627 -9.68 12.84 -4.75
C PRO A 627 -8.65 13.74 -4.06
N ARG A 628 -7.50 13.16 -3.68
CA ARG A 628 -6.33 13.93 -3.25
C ARG A 628 -5.64 14.63 -4.42
N PRO A 629 -4.79 15.64 -4.16
CA PRO A 629 -3.92 16.22 -5.19
C PRO A 629 -3.11 15.13 -5.91
N ASN A 630 -3.32 15.01 -7.22
CA ASN A 630 -2.70 14.00 -8.07
C ASN A 630 -2.43 14.58 -9.47
N ASN A 631 -1.83 13.81 -10.37
CA ASN A 631 -1.46 14.27 -11.71
C ASN A 631 -2.57 14.10 -12.76
N GLY A 632 -3.63 13.34 -12.46
CA GLY A 632 -4.79 13.18 -13.34
C GLY A 632 -5.70 14.41 -13.39
N THR A 633 -6.39 14.57 -14.51
CA THR A 633 -7.28 15.67 -14.87
C THR A 633 -8.70 15.24 -15.27
N LEU A 634 -8.89 14.00 -15.74
CA LEU A 634 -10.16 13.43 -16.15
C LEU A 634 -11.06 13.15 -14.94
N ARG A 635 -12.36 13.42 -15.12
CA ARG A 635 -13.43 13.27 -14.12
C ARG A 635 -14.65 12.61 -14.76
N LEU A 636 -15.49 11.98 -13.94
CA LEU A 636 -16.76 11.43 -14.43
C LEU A 636 -17.84 12.53 -14.56
N PRO A 637 -18.76 12.41 -15.54
CA PRO A 637 -18.87 11.35 -16.54
C PRO A 637 -17.86 11.52 -17.69
N LEU A 638 -17.28 10.39 -18.13
CA LEU A 638 -16.45 10.34 -19.34
C LEU A 638 -17.25 10.83 -20.56
N GLN A 639 -16.57 11.46 -21.53
CA GLN A 639 -17.18 12.02 -22.73
C GLN A 639 -16.88 11.14 -23.96
N PRO A 640 -17.85 10.38 -24.50
CA PRO A 640 -17.61 9.55 -25.68
C PRO A 640 -17.33 10.37 -26.94
N ILE A 641 -16.32 9.95 -27.70
CA ILE A 641 -15.91 10.53 -29.00
C ILE A 641 -16.46 9.72 -30.20
N GLY A 642 -17.39 8.80 -29.95
CA GLY A 642 -17.96 7.88 -30.93
C GLY A 642 -18.05 6.45 -30.41
N PHE A 643 -18.05 5.50 -31.33
CA PHE A 643 -18.14 4.06 -31.05
C PHE A 643 -16.89 3.34 -31.50
N HIS A 644 -16.60 2.18 -30.91
CA HIS A 644 -15.58 1.28 -31.45
C HIS A 644 -16.06 0.66 -32.77
N THR A 645 -15.26 0.81 -33.82
CA THR A 645 -15.38 0.10 -35.11
C THR A 645 -14.11 -0.72 -35.39
N PRO A 646 -14.13 -1.70 -36.32
CA PRO A 646 -12.95 -2.50 -36.63
C PRO A 646 -11.72 -1.68 -37.03
N GLU A 647 -11.91 -0.54 -37.70
CA GLU A 647 -10.85 0.39 -38.12
C GLU A 647 -10.24 1.19 -36.95
N THR A 648 -10.84 1.11 -35.76
CA THR A 648 -10.44 1.87 -34.57
C THR A 648 -9.89 0.99 -33.45
N MET A 649 -9.94 -0.34 -33.60
CA MET A 649 -9.26 -1.24 -32.67
C MET A 649 -7.74 -1.00 -32.72
N PRO A 650 -6.99 -1.28 -31.63
CA PRO A 650 -5.53 -1.18 -31.65
C PRO A 650 -4.98 -1.99 -32.83
N GLU A 651 -4.18 -1.37 -33.69
CA GLU A 651 -3.43 -2.13 -34.70
C GLU A 651 -2.51 -3.14 -34.00
N GLU A 652 -2.40 -4.36 -34.51
CA GLU A 652 -1.38 -5.30 -34.02
C GLU A 652 0.00 -4.72 -34.36
N PRO A 653 0.80 -4.28 -33.37
CA PRO A 653 2.07 -3.63 -33.65
C PRO A 653 3.09 -4.64 -34.16
N SER A 654 4.05 -4.19 -34.97
CA SER A 654 5.20 -4.99 -35.34
C SER A 654 6.07 -5.28 -34.11
N ASP A 655 5.83 -6.42 -33.48
CA ASP A 655 6.69 -6.98 -32.45
C ASP A 655 8.03 -7.37 -33.10
N PRO A 656 9.20 -6.93 -32.58
CA PRO A 656 10.49 -7.21 -33.21
C PRO A 656 10.76 -8.73 -33.30
N VAL A 657 10.51 -9.28 -34.48
CA VAL A 657 10.75 -10.69 -34.82
C VAL A 657 12.26 -10.97 -34.77
N PRO A 658 12.72 -12.19 -34.41
CA PRO A 658 14.13 -12.58 -34.59
C PRO A 658 14.58 -12.35 -36.03
N VAL A 659 15.77 -11.78 -36.21
CA VAL A 659 16.46 -11.77 -37.50
C VAL A 659 16.86 -13.21 -37.79
N SER A 660 16.20 -13.85 -38.74
CA SER A 660 16.57 -15.19 -39.17
C SER A 660 17.99 -15.19 -39.73
N VAL A 661 18.90 -15.87 -39.01
CA VAL A 661 20.26 -16.13 -39.49
C VAL A 661 20.14 -16.83 -40.85
N PRO A 662 20.74 -16.30 -41.92
CA PRO A 662 20.66 -16.94 -43.23
C PRO A 662 21.24 -18.35 -43.16
N THR A 663 20.39 -19.36 -43.36
CA THR A 663 20.84 -20.75 -43.52
C THR A 663 21.83 -20.78 -44.68
N PRO A 664 23.05 -21.35 -44.53
CA PRO A 664 23.98 -21.46 -45.65
C PRO A 664 23.30 -22.26 -46.78
N PRO A 665 23.45 -21.84 -48.04
CA PRO A 665 22.69 -22.41 -49.14
C PRO A 665 23.00 -23.91 -49.29
N SER A 666 21.95 -24.72 -49.24
CA SER A 666 22.03 -26.16 -49.51
C SER A 666 22.67 -26.41 -50.90
N PRO A 667 23.53 -27.43 -51.05
CA PRO A 667 24.12 -27.75 -52.34
C PRO A 667 23.04 -28.10 -53.38
N PRO A 668 23.23 -27.76 -54.67
CA PRO A 668 22.20 -27.90 -55.68
C PRO A 668 21.82 -29.36 -55.93
N SER A 669 20.55 -29.68 -55.73
CA SER A 669 19.97 -30.99 -56.04
C SER A 669 19.87 -31.21 -57.55
N SER A 670 20.24 -32.41 -58.00
CA SER A 670 20.19 -32.81 -59.42
C SER A 670 18.74 -32.93 -59.94
N PRO A 671 18.47 -32.62 -61.22
CA PRO A 671 17.11 -32.60 -61.75
C PRO A 671 16.54 -34.02 -61.98
N LEU A 672 15.28 -34.22 -61.58
CA LEU A 672 14.45 -35.39 -61.92
C LEU A 672 13.57 -35.12 -63.16
N PRO A 673 13.15 -36.18 -63.89
CA PRO A 673 12.50 -36.03 -65.20
C PRO A 673 11.01 -35.63 -65.14
N PRO A 674 10.44 -35.08 -66.23
CA PRO A 674 9.08 -34.57 -66.26
C PRO A 674 8.00 -35.66 -66.36
N SER A 675 6.81 -35.35 -65.84
CA SER A 675 5.59 -36.19 -65.89
C SER A 675 4.65 -35.79 -67.04
N PRO A 676 3.77 -36.68 -67.54
CA PRO A 676 2.97 -36.46 -68.75
C PRO A 676 1.69 -35.61 -68.52
N PRO A 677 1.09 -35.03 -69.59
CA PRO A 677 -0.02 -34.08 -69.48
C PRO A 677 -1.42 -34.72 -69.39
N SER A 678 -2.38 -33.97 -68.85
CA SER A 678 -3.82 -34.31 -68.82
C SER A 678 -4.64 -33.51 -69.87
N PRO A 679 -5.81 -33.99 -70.31
CA PRO A 679 -6.54 -33.44 -71.46
C PRO A 679 -7.48 -32.24 -71.13
N PRO A 680 -7.93 -31.46 -72.13
CA PRO A 680 -8.61 -30.17 -71.94
C PRO A 680 -10.15 -30.19 -72.17
N SER A 681 -10.83 -29.13 -71.73
CA SER A 681 -12.22 -28.70 -72.09
C SER A 681 -12.45 -27.24 -71.60
N PRO A 682 -13.40 -26.44 -72.13
CA PRO A 682 -13.15 -25.59 -73.30
C PRO A 682 -13.35 -24.06 -73.08
N ILE A 683 -13.09 -23.26 -74.12
CA ILE A 683 -13.02 -21.78 -74.15
C ILE A 683 -14.23 -21.16 -74.89
N SER A 684 -14.67 -19.95 -74.48
CA SER A 684 -15.16 -18.81 -75.31
C SER A 684 -15.86 -17.76 -74.42
N ALA A 685 -15.74 -16.42 -74.54
CA ALA A 685 -14.83 -15.46 -75.19
C ALA A 685 -14.94 -14.12 -74.39
N GLY A 686 -13.92 -13.26 -74.25
CA GLY A 686 -13.61 -12.12 -75.15
C GLY A 686 -14.47 -10.86 -74.84
N VAL A 687 -14.03 -9.60 -74.90
CA VAL A 687 -12.76 -8.90 -75.23
C VAL A 687 -12.83 -7.49 -74.60
N ASP A 688 -11.71 -6.85 -74.22
CA ASP A 688 -11.35 -5.42 -74.47
C ASP A 688 -10.24 -4.89 -73.55
N GLY A 689 -9.47 -3.89 -74.00
CA GLY A 689 -8.48 -3.22 -73.16
C GLY A 689 -7.67 -2.07 -73.78
N VAL A 690 -6.96 -1.36 -72.88
CA VAL A 690 -5.75 -0.51 -73.07
C VAL A 690 -5.93 0.89 -73.73
N ILE A 691 -5.01 1.80 -73.38
CA ILE A 691 -4.69 3.19 -73.89
C ILE A 691 -5.04 4.29 -72.83
N SER A 692 -4.20 5.27 -72.43
CA SER A 692 -2.77 5.60 -72.71
C SER A 692 -2.15 6.50 -71.60
N ILE A 693 -0.90 6.96 -71.76
CA ILE A 693 -0.02 7.59 -70.73
C ILE A 693 0.37 9.06 -71.07
N SER A 694 0.19 10.01 -70.11
CA SER A 694 0.92 11.29 -69.78
C SER A 694 1.33 12.31 -70.91
N PRO A 695 2.08 13.43 -70.70
CA PRO A 695 2.48 14.23 -69.50
C PRO A 695 2.43 15.81 -69.60
N ILE A 696 2.45 16.50 -68.43
CA ILE A 696 3.22 17.73 -67.97
C ILE A 696 3.48 19.00 -68.88
N GLU A 697 3.08 20.20 -68.37
CA GLU A 697 3.61 21.63 -68.48
C GLU A 697 3.89 22.34 -69.85
N ALA A 698 3.83 23.68 -70.06
CA ALA A 698 3.33 24.87 -69.32
C ALA A 698 3.27 26.20 -70.20
N SER A 699 2.61 27.26 -69.68
CA SER A 699 2.92 28.73 -69.80
C SER A 699 2.22 29.72 -70.79
N SER A 700 1.65 30.80 -70.20
CA SER A 700 1.51 32.23 -70.65
C SER A 700 0.55 32.60 -71.82
N ALA A 701 -0.24 33.70 -71.81
CA ALA A 701 -0.48 34.86 -70.90
C ALA A 701 -1.96 35.35 -71.07
N ALA A 702 -2.51 36.49 -70.57
CA ALA A 702 -2.01 37.73 -69.94
C ALA A 702 -3.07 38.43 -69.00
N ASP A 703 -3.03 39.76 -68.89
CA ASP A 703 -3.64 40.68 -67.87
C ASP A 703 -4.70 41.66 -68.48
N PRO A 704 -5.38 42.64 -67.80
CA PRO A 704 -5.31 43.06 -66.37
C PRO A 704 -6.64 43.42 -65.62
N ASN A 705 -6.64 43.31 -64.28
CA ASN A 705 -6.96 44.40 -63.33
C ASN A 705 -7.10 44.00 -61.83
N GLU A 706 -6.78 44.97 -60.96
CA GLU A 706 -7.08 45.13 -59.51
C GLU A 706 -6.19 44.47 -58.43
N VAL A 707 -6.19 45.12 -57.26
CA VAL A 707 -5.05 45.28 -56.32
C VAL A 707 -5.41 44.84 -54.90
N PRO A 708 -4.50 44.22 -54.10
CA PRO A 708 -4.75 43.82 -52.72
C PRO A 708 -4.21 44.81 -51.64
N PRO A 709 -4.82 44.87 -50.45
CA PRO A 709 -4.18 45.27 -49.20
C PRO A 709 -3.94 44.03 -48.30
N GLN A 710 -2.71 43.67 -47.90
CA GLN A 710 -1.79 44.28 -46.93
C GLN A 710 -2.12 44.06 -45.44
N MET A 711 -1.11 43.55 -44.72
CA MET A 711 -1.04 43.48 -43.26
C MET A 711 -0.93 44.87 -42.65
N ILE A 712 -1.45 45.05 -41.43
CA ILE A 712 -1.23 46.24 -40.61
C ILE A 712 -0.61 45.84 -39.28
N GLY A 713 0.48 46.52 -38.91
CA GLY A 713 0.93 46.68 -37.55
C GLY A 713 1.73 47.97 -37.44
N VAL A 714 1.57 48.69 -36.32
CA VAL A 714 2.59 49.47 -35.58
C VAL A 714 1.91 50.31 -34.47
N ASN A 715 2.54 50.28 -33.28
CA ASN A 715 2.26 50.99 -32.00
C ASN A 715 2.54 52.52 -32.10
N PRO A 716 2.47 53.40 -31.03
CA PRO A 716 2.60 53.15 -29.58
C PRO A 716 1.79 54.08 -28.60
N THR A 717 2.22 54.14 -27.32
CA THR A 717 1.82 55.00 -26.17
C THR A 717 0.51 54.59 -25.43
N ASP A 718 0.39 54.56 -24.09
CA ASP A 718 1.25 55.03 -22.97
C ASP A 718 1.18 54.12 -21.70
N ASP A 719 2.01 54.43 -20.69
CA ASP A 719 2.29 53.69 -19.44
C ASP A 719 1.10 53.33 -18.51
N ALA A 720 1.18 52.13 -17.92
CA ALA A 720 0.88 51.89 -16.50
C ALA A 720 1.60 50.62 -15.97
N SER A 721 2.37 50.74 -14.89
CA SER A 721 3.15 49.67 -14.26
C SER A 721 2.30 48.64 -13.49
N VAL A 722 2.57 47.35 -13.67
CA VAL A 722 2.16 46.27 -12.74
C VAL A 722 3.32 45.26 -12.58
N ASP A 723 3.43 44.67 -11.39
CA ASP A 723 4.66 44.13 -10.82
C ASP A 723 5.18 42.78 -11.32
N ARG A 724 6.48 42.56 -11.07
CA ARG A 724 7.09 41.24 -11.02
C ARG A 724 6.66 40.52 -9.72
N PRO A 725 6.34 39.22 -9.74
CA PRO A 725 6.23 38.46 -8.50
C PRO A 725 7.62 38.32 -7.88
N VAL A 726 7.83 39.02 -6.76
CA VAL A 726 9.00 38.86 -5.90
C VAL A 726 8.80 37.63 -5.02
N VAL A 727 9.90 36.94 -4.69
CA VAL A 727 9.95 35.86 -3.70
C VAL A 727 9.25 36.27 -2.40
N SER A 728 8.33 35.46 -1.91
CA SER A 728 7.71 35.64 -0.59
C SER A 728 8.09 34.48 0.33
N ASP A 729 8.80 34.79 1.41
CA ASP A 729 9.14 33.89 2.50
C ASP A 729 7.89 33.31 3.22
N GLU A 730 8.15 32.34 4.10
CA GLU A 730 7.19 31.66 4.98
C GLU A 730 6.31 32.61 5.83
N SER A 731 5.24 32.02 6.42
CA SER A 731 4.38 32.56 7.49
C SER A 731 3.07 33.29 7.11
N SER A 732 2.19 32.62 6.35
CA SER A 732 0.76 32.94 6.33
C SER A 732 -0.05 32.18 7.39
N MET A 733 0.05 32.59 8.66
CA MET A 733 -0.97 32.20 9.65
C MET A 733 -2.33 32.80 9.29
N THR A 734 -3.38 31.99 9.39
CA THR A 734 -4.78 32.39 9.23
C THR A 734 -5.18 33.45 10.29
N GLU A 735 -6.26 34.21 10.05
CA GLU A 735 -6.71 35.19 11.05
C GLU A 735 -7.12 34.51 12.38
N ASP A 736 -7.75 33.33 12.32
CA ASP A 736 -8.05 32.50 13.50
C ASP A 736 -6.79 32.11 14.30
N GLU A 737 -5.67 31.85 13.62
CA GLU A 737 -4.38 31.58 14.27
C GLU A 737 -3.75 32.84 14.86
N LYS A 738 -3.84 33.99 14.17
CA LYS A 738 -3.35 35.27 14.70
C LYS A 738 -4.12 35.67 15.97
N ASP A 739 -5.44 35.58 15.95
CA ASP A 739 -6.31 35.84 17.10
C ASP A 739 -5.99 34.88 18.26
N PHE A 740 -5.75 33.60 17.96
CA PHE A 740 -5.30 32.64 18.95
C PHE A 740 -3.93 33.01 19.56
N TRP A 741 -2.97 33.44 18.75
CA TRP A 741 -1.63 33.82 19.22
C TRP A 741 -1.62 35.15 19.98
N GLU A 742 -2.46 36.12 19.62
CA GLU A 742 -2.65 37.34 20.42
C GLU A 742 -3.33 37.04 21.76
N TRP A 743 -4.40 36.24 21.75
CA TRP A 743 -5.05 35.77 22.98
C TRP A 743 -4.08 34.99 23.87
N PHE A 744 -3.23 34.13 23.29
CA PHE A 744 -2.23 33.37 24.03
C PHE A 744 -1.15 34.27 24.62
N LYS A 745 -0.66 35.28 23.89
CA LYS A 745 0.28 36.29 24.40
C LYS A 745 -0.33 37.12 25.53
N ASP A 746 -1.57 37.59 25.39
CA ASP A 746 -2.30 38.29 26.46
C ASP A 746 -2.43 37.45 27.73
N LYS A 747 -2.74 36.15 27.59
CA LYS A 747 -2.78 35.20 28.72
C LYS A 747 -1.40 34.99 29.35
N LEU A 748 -0.36 34.87 28.54
CA LEU A 748 1.02 34.69 29.00
C LEU A 748 1.52 35.92 29.76
N ASP A 749 1.25 37.12 29.27
CA ASP A 749 1.69 38.36 29.90
C ASP A 749 0.85 38.72 31.14
N LYS A 750 -0.45 38.36 31.17
CA LYS A 750 -1.25 38.36 32.41
C LYS A 750 -0.70 37.38 33.45
N ALA A 751 -0.22 36.20 33.04
CA ALA A 751 0.44 35.24 33.94
C ALA A 751 1.79 35.76 34.45
N LYS A 752 2.61 36.40 33.60
CA LYS A 752 3.87 37.06 34.01
C LYS A 752 3.62 38.23 34.97
N GLY A 753 2.63 39.08 34.69
CA GLY A 753 2.25 40.20 35.57
C GLY A 753 1.79 39.71 36.95
N TRP A 754 1.03 38.61 37.00
CA TRP A 754 0.64 37.96 38.24
C TRP A 754 1.84 37.36 39.00
N LEU A 755 2.81 36.75 38.31
CA LEU A 755 4.06 36.27 38.91
C LEU A 755 4.94 37.42 39.45
N ALA A 756 5.04 38.54 38.73
CA ALA A 756 5.77 39.73 39.16
C ALA A 756 5.14 40.35 40.43
N GLY A 757 3.80 40.43 40.46
CA GLY A 757 3.05 40.87 41.66
C GLY A 757 3.24 39.97 42.89
N LEU A 758 3.59 38.69 42.70
CA LEU A 758 3.88 37.73 43.76
C LEU A 758 5.33 37.77 44.29
N THR A 759 6.22 38.51 43.63
CA THR A 759 7.68 38.52 43.91
C THR A 759 8.23 39.88 44.35
N GLY A 760 7.47 40.97 44.21
CA GLY A 760 7.88 42.32 44.61
C GLY A 760 7.56 42.69 46.06
N GLY A 761 8.50 42.53 47.00
CA GLY A 761 8.33 42.93 48.40
C GLY A 761 9.61 43.39 49.11
N LYS A 762 9.80 44.72 49.22
CA LYS A 762 10.85 45.47 49.94
C LYS A 762 12.33 45.26 49.54
N LYS A 763 12.90 46.34 48.99
CA LYS A 763 14.22 46.85 49.41
C LYS A 763 14.11 48.33 49.78
N GLU A 764 14.24 48.63 51.07
CA GLU A 764 14.99 49.81 51.52
C GLU A 764 16.48 49.47 51.27
N GLY A 765 17.41 50.39 51.01
CA GLY A 765 17.35 51.85 50.98
C GLY A 765 18.74 52.34 51.39
N GLU A 766 19.55 52.83 50.45
CA GLU A 766 20.92 53.31 50.73
C GLU A 766 21.19 54.62 49.97
N LYS A 767 22.11 55.42 50.52
CA LYS A 767 22.22 56.87 50.31
C LYS A 767 23.60 57.25 49.73
N GLU A 768 23.66 58.47 49.21
CA GLU A 768 24.89 59.24 48.87
C GLU A 768 25.67 58.73 47.62
N GLY A 769 26.21 59.61 46.76
CA GLY A 769 26.21 61.08 46.79
C GLY A 769 26.67 61.73 45.48
N GLU A 770 26.71 63.07 45.50
CA GLU A 770 27.16 64.05 44.47
C GLU A 770 28.11 63.51 43.38
N LYS A 771 27.81 63.67 42.08
CA LYS A 771 27.88 64.95 41.34
C LYS A 771 27.23 64.88 39.96
#